data_AF-A0A812UT21-F1
#
_entry.id   AF-A0A812UT21-F1
#
_cell.length_a   1.000
_cell.length_b   1.000
_cell.length_c   1.000
_cell.angle_alpha   90.00
_cell.angle_beta   90.00
_cell.angle_gamma   90.00
#
_symmetry.space_group_name_H-M   'P 1'
#
loop_
_entity.id
_entity.type
_entity.pdbx_description
1 polymer ?
#
loop_
_entity_poly.entity_id
_entity_poly.type
_entity_poly.pdbx_seq_one_letter_code
_entity_poly.pdbx_strand_id
1 'polypeptide(L)'
;VAAIKPDIEKLKSAQAREALSAADALGDKCKTDDVYKKPIIEAGGIQLAVKLLGDTKDEKPARLLMYLLAGGAGSESANQALLEEPGAVPSLVEVLQKGSSEARSYSAAVLRNVSEDSEARSKAVAQQEGVVEGLVGLVTAPLSDPCAQRRAAEALGNLARHHGIRLSKDAISKLAQLCLSRDEDVAEAAEDALENLARHDANKATVDQVNAVKAHVEKLKSNVASDAEAAAEALFNICDGEDDDVLERLVVKLGGMTPAMKLLDGTPTAQENAAALLMLLVNTGDSAVRALAENPNAISSLVKVLRSGAAPAQADSAGVLRNASHSEACSKAMAEKGAIEGLVELLSSGGRTRQRRAAGALANLACQGEGLRTAIGKAGAIGPLVELRASDDDDVAAAAGDALDNLALNDENKEVIKASEKKAPAEQPEAEGPTAADPAQAVQACEQKAPGEQPEAKMQAGYPTPTPSSVLPDGKGARLAMFSLRFDNGPIEAKFRRIHQLLKSHNFNVLMVDADAGDNFGTMTMDYLDELVENKGLMIAVCTKHYGEKTASPYSSFNELRYAQDYQLDVLPLKVADIYPPQPPSGPDHKYDQKGEARKLLRMVLRPNISFFDCCSLSEQEIALKIANKLLGRGHGVSGHG
;
A
#
# COMPACT_ATOMS: atom_id res chain seq x y z
N VAL A 1 -45.82 -13.20 -25.83
CA VAL A 1 -45.52 -14.65 -25.71
C VAL A 1 -44.90 -15.24 -26.99
N ALA A 2 -45.55 -15.24 -28.15
CA ALA A 2 -44.99 -15.84 -29.37
C ALA A 2 -43.60 -15.30 -29.75
N ALA A 3 -43.38 -13.99 -29.59
CA ALA A 3 -42.13 -13.30 -29.92
C ALA A 3 -40.94 -13.61 -28.98
N ILE A 4 -41.16 -14.26 -27.84
CA ILE A 4 -40.12 -14.58 -26.83
C ILE A 4 -39.98 -16.09 -26.59
N LYS A 5 -40.96 -16.88 -27.05
CA LYS A 5 -40.97 -18.34 -26.87
C LYS A 5 -39.68 -19.03 -27.36
N PRO A 6 -39.11 -18.68 -28.53
CA PRO A 6 -37.86 -19.29 -28.98
C PRO A 6 -36.69 -19.02 -28.04
N ASP A 7 -36.60 -17.80 -27.51
CA ASP A 7 -35.51 -17.40 -26.63
C ASP A 7 -35.67 -18.02 -25.23
N ILE A 8 -36.91 -18.16 -24.72
CA ILE A 8 -37.19 -18.90 -23.47
C ILE A 8 -36.76 -20.38 -23.58
N GLU A 9 -37.04 -21.04 -24.70
CA GLU A 9 -36.62 -22.44 -24.89
C GLU A 9 -35.09 -22.55 -25.01
N LYS A 10 -34.43 -21.60 -25.68
CA LYS A 10 -32.96 -21.55 -25.72
C LYS A 10 -32.33 -21.25 -24.36
N LEU A 11 -33.00 -20.46 -23.51
CA LEU A 11 -32.54 -20.19 -22.14
C LEU A 11 -32.49 -21.47 -21.28
N LYS A 12 -33.28 -22.49 -21.62
CA LYS A 12 -33.24 -23.83 -20.99
C LYS A 12 -32.13 -24.73 -21.53
N SER A 13 -31.41 -24.32 -22.58
CA SER A 13 -30.36 -25.13 -23.21
C SER A 13 -29.26 -25.44 -22.21
N ALA A 14 -28.75 -26.68 -22.25
CA ALA A 14 -27.55 -27.06 -21.50
C ALA A 14 -26.27 -26.44 -22.09
N GLN A 15 -26.33 -25.89 -23.30
CA GLN A 15 -25.20 -25.21 -23.91
C GLN A 15 -25.14 -23.76 -23.43
N ALA A 16 -24.15 -23.44 -22.59
CA ALA A 16 -23.98 -22.12 -22.01
C ALA A 16 -23.99 -20.99 -23.06
N ARG A 17 -23.35 -21.20 -24.22
CA ARG A 17 -23.32 -20.19 -25.30
C ARG A 17 -24.70 -19.85 -25.85
N GLU A 18 -25.57 -20.85 -26.01
CA GLU A 18 -26.94 -20.64 -26.50
C GLU A 18 -27.80 -19.96 -25.42
N ALA A 19 -27.68 -20.41 -24.18
CA ALA A 19 -28.39 -19.83 -23.04
C ALA A 19 -28.00 -18.37 -22.80
N LEU A 20 -26.70 -18.03 -22.90
CA LEU A 20 -26.21 -16.66 -22.80
C LEU A 20 -26.74 -15.78 -23.94
N SER A 21 -26.74 -16.28 -25.18
CA SER A 21 -27.31 -15.54 -26.31
C SER A 21 -28.82 -15.29 -26.14
N ALA A 22 -29.54 -16.23 -25.54
CA ALA A 22 -30.95 -16.08 -25.24
C ALA A 22 -31.19 -15.07 -24.11
N ALA A 23 -30.38 -15.11 -23.05
CA ALA A 23 -30.45 -14.15 -21.95
C ALA A 23 -30.23 -12.71 -22.44
N ASP A 24 -29.26 -12.53 -23.34
CA ASP A 24 -28.94 -11.25 -23.99
C ASP A 24 -30.15 -10.70 -24.78
N ALA A 25 -30.73 -11.54 -25.65
CA ALA A 25 -31.88 -11.18 -26.48
C ALA A 25 -33.14 -10.87 -25.65
N LEU A 26 -33.39 -11.64 -24.59
CA LEU A 26 -34.51 -11.37 -23.67
C LEU A 26 -34.27 -10.08 -22.89
N GLY A 27 -33.04 -9.82 -22.44
CA GLY A 27 -32.66 -8.59 -21.75
C GLY A 27 -32.90 -7.36 -22.62
N ASP A 28 -32.56 -7.42 -23.91
CA ASP A 28 -32.82 -6.34 -24.86
C ASP A 28 -34.32 -6.07 -25.04
N LYS A 29 -35.13 -7.12 -25.12
CA LYS A 29 -36.60 -6.98 -25.20
C LYS A 29 -37.15 -6.32 -23.94
N CYS A 30 -36.73 -6.77 -22.75
CA CYS A 30 -37.16 -6.18 -21.47
C CYS A 30 -36.68 -4.73 -21.28
N LYS A 31 -35.53 -4.36 -21.86
CA LYS A 31 -35.07 -2.96 -21.89
C LYS A 31 -35.98 -2.08 -22.74
N THR A 32 -36.51 -2.62 -23.84
CA THR A 32 -37.32 -1.84 -24.78
C THR A 32 -38.79 -1.72 -24.39
N ASP A 33 -39.38 -2.76 -23.80
CA ASP A 33 -40.81 -2.80 -23.51
C ASP A 33 -41.12 -3.74 -22.33
N ASP A 34 -41.85 -3.21 -21.35
CA ASP A 34 -42.28 -3.91 -20.15
C ASP A 34 -43.26 -5.06 -20.44
N VAL A 35 -43.91 -5.07 -21.61
CA VAL A 35 -44.85 -6.11 -22.04
C VAL A 35 -44.22 -7.52 -22.04
N TYR A 36 -42.88 -7.60 -22.17
CA TYR A 36 -42.16 -8.87 -22.19
C TYR A 36 -41.85 -9.40 -20.79
N LYS A 37 -41.78 -8.55 -19.76
CA LYS A 37 -41.33 -8.93 -18.40
C LYS A 37 -42.19 -10.04 -17.81
N LYS A 38 -43.50 -9.79 -17.66
CA LYS A 38 -44.45 -10.73 -17.03
C LYS A 38 -44.46 -12.12 -17.70
N PRO A 39 -44.57 -12.25 -19.04
CA PRO A 39 -44.48 -13.54 -19.70
C PRO A 39 -43.16 -14.30 -19.49
N ILE A 40 -42.03 -13.60 -19.35
CA ILE A 40 -40.73 -14.22 -19.09
C ILE A 40 -40.68 -14.73 -17.64
N ILE A 41 -41.17 -13.93 -16.69
CA ILE A 41 -41.26 -14.31 -15.27
C ILE A 41 -42.15 -15.54 -15.11
N GLU A 42 -43.35 -15.55 -15.69
CA GLU A 42 -44.29 -16.68 -15.64
C GLU A 42 -43.73 -17.97 -16.27
N ALA A 43 -42.78 -17.84 -17.20
CA ALA A 43 -42.10 -18.98 -17.82
C ALA A 43 -40.89 -19.50 -17.03
N GLY A 44 -40.64 -18.97 -15.82
CA GLY A 44 -39.51 -19.35 -14.97
C GLY A 44 -38.18 -18.68 -15.37
N GLY A 45 -38.24 -17.55 -16.08
CA GLY A 45 -37.06 -16.85 -16.57
C GLY A 45 -36.10 -16.40 -15.47
N ILE A 46 -36.61 -16.09 -14.27
CA ILE A 46 -35.79 -15.73 -13.10
C ILE A 46 -34.91 -16.91 -12.68
N GLN A 47 -35.50 -18.09 -12.49
CA GLN A 47 -34.78 -19.29 -12.05
C GLN A 47 -33.73 -19.72 -13.07
N LEU A 48 -34.08 -19.66 -14.37
CA LEU A 48 -33.16 -19.96 -15.45
C LEU A 48 -31.99 -18.97 -15.50
N ALA A 49 -32.26 -17.67 -15.34
CA ALA A 49 -31.22 -16.64 -15.34
C ALA A 49 -30.31 -16.75 -14.10
N VAL A 50 -30.86 -17.02 -12.91
CA VAL A 50 -30.08 -17.26 -11.68
C VAL A 50 -29.15 -18.46 -11.85
N LYS A 51 -29.67 -19.58 -12.37
CA LYS A 51 -28.86 -20.77 -12.62
C LYS A 51 -27.73 -20.46 -13.60
N LEU A 52 -28.05 -19.83 -14.73
CA LEU A 52 -27.06 -19.45 -15.73
C LEU A 52 -26.01 -18.48 -15.16
N LEU A 53 -26.42 -17.56 -14.30
CA LEU A 53 -25.53 -16.64 -13.60
C LEU A 53 -24.55 -17.39 -12.70
N GLY A 54 -25.04 -18.35 -11.90
CA GLY A 54 -24.17 -19.17 -11.04
C GLY A 54 -23.16 -20.00 -11.84
N ASP A 55 -23.59 -20.58 -12.96
CA ASP A 55 -22.74 -21.42 -13.81
C ASP A 55 -21.67 -20.62 -14.58
N THR A 56 -21.95 -19.36 -14.95
CA THR A 56 -21.10 -18.60 -15.89
C THR A 56 -20.47 -17.34 -15.31
N LYS A 57 -21.11 -16.70 -14.34
CA LYS A 57 -20.76 -15.38 -13.78
C LYS A 57 -20.74 -14.26 -14.83
N ASP A 58 -21.45 -14.47 -15.93
CA ASP A 58 -21.50 -13.61 -17.10
C ASP A 58 -22.46 -12.43 -16.90
N GLU A 59 -22.21 -11.29 -17.56
CA GLU A 59 -23.06 -10.11 -17.43
C GLU A 59 -24.47 -10.27 -18.01
N LYS A 60 -24.67 -11.16 -18.98
CA LYS A 60 -25.95 -11.30 -19.70
C LYS A 60 -27.10 -11.79 -18.82
N PRO A 61 -26.96 -12.87 -18.04
CA PRO A 61 -28.00 -13.27 -17.09
C PRO A 61 -28.23 -12.20 -16.01
N ALA A 62 -27.18 -11.52 -15.52
CA ALA A 62 -27.33 -10.42 -14.56
C ALA A 62 -28.12 -9.24 -15.15
N ARG A 63 -27.85 -8.89 -16.41
CA ARG A 63 -28.55 -7.84 -17.15
C ARG A 63 -30.01 -8.16 -17.39
N LEU A 64 -30.32 -9.42 -17.75
CA LEU A 64 -31.71 -9.88 -17.86
C LEU A 64 -32.44 -9.75 -16.52
N LEU A 65 -31.84 -10.24 -15.43
CA LEU A 65 -32.41 -10.10 -14.08
C LEU A 65 -32.65 -8.63 -13.72
N MET A 66 -31.67 -7.76 -13.96
CA MET A 66 -31.80 -6.32 -13.70
C MET A 66 -33.04 -5.74 -14.39
N TYR A 67 -33.27 -6.05 -15.67
CA TYR A 67 -34.44 -5.53 -16.39
C TYR A 67 -35.76 -6.18 -15.98
N LEU A 68 -35.77 -7.48 -15.64
CA LEU A 68 -36.98 -8.15 -15.16
C LEU A 68 -37.45 -7.61 -13.81
N LEU A 69 -36.50 -7.22 -12.95
CA LEU A 69 -36.77 -6.72 -11.60
C LEU A 69 -36.92 -5.19 -11.55
N ALA A 70 -36.49 -4.47 -12.58
CA ALA A 70 -36.73 -3.03 -12.68
C ALA A 70 -38.23 -2.74 -12.72
N GLY A 71 -38.65 -1.67 -12.02
CA GLY A 71 -40.05 -1.29 -11.80
C GLY A 71 -40.98 -1.42 -13.02
N GLY A 72 -42.29 -1.53 -12.75
CA GLY A 72 -43.30 -1.78 -13.77
C GLY A 72 -44.09 -3.07 -13.51
N ALA A 73 -44.85 -3.53 -14.52
CA ALA A 73 -45.79 -4.63 -14.37
C ALA A 73 -45.08 -5.97 -14.07
N GLY A 74 -45.31 -6.52 -12.88
CA GLY A 74 -44.76 -7.81 -12.45
C GLY A 74 -43.42 -7.75 -11.70
N SER A 75 -42.84 -6.56 -11.52
CA SER A 75 -41.59 -6.34 -10.76
C SER A 75 -41.66 -6.90 -9.33
N GLU A 76 -42.76 -6.66 -8.62
CA GLU A 76 -42.98 -7.21 -7.27
C GLU A 76 -42.95 -8.74 -7.26
N SER A 77 -43.59 -9.38 -8.24
CA SER A 77 -43.56 -10.84 -8.40
C SER A 77 -42.17 -11.35 -8.78
N ALA A 78 -41.40 -10.59 -9.57
CA ALA A 78 -40.03 -10.94 -9.95
C ALA A 78 -39.07 -10.84 -8.76
N ASN A 79 -39.18 -9.77 -7.97
CA ASN A 79 -38.42 -9.55 -6.75
C ASN A 79 -38.65 -10.67 -5.74
N GLN A 80 -39.93 -11.06 -5.55
CA GLN A 80 -40.29 -12.18 -4.69
C GLN A 80 -39.74 -13.51 -5.23
N ALA A 81 -39.93 -13.79 -6.52
CA ALA A 81 -39.43 -15.01 -7.14
C ALA A 81 -37.90 -15.17 -7.08
N LEU A 82 -37.16 -14.06 -7.15
CA LEU A 82 -35.70 -14.08 -7.00
C LEU A 82 -35.30 -14.49 -5.57
N LEU A 83 -35.97 -13.94 -4.55
CA LEU A 83 -35.68 -14.27 -3.15
C LEU A 83 -36.11 -15.69 -2.75
N GLU A 84 -37.14 -16.23 -3.41
CA GLU A 84 -37.60 -17.61 -3.22
C GLU A 84 -36.68 -18.62 -3.92
N GLU A 85 -35.93 -18.22 -4.95
CA GLU A 85 -35.01 -19.10 -5.67
C GLU A 85 -33.76 -19.42 -4.83
N PRO A 86 -33.54 -20.70 -4.47
CA PRO A 86 -32.41 -21.09 -3.64
C PRO A 86 -31.07 -20.72 -4.29
N GLY A 87 -30.22 -20.01 -3.55
CA GLY A 87 -28.88 -19.64 -4.03
C GLY A 87 -28.85 -18.43 -4.96
N ALA A 88 -29.98 -17.74 -5.20
CA ALA A 88 -30.00 -16.53 -6.03
C ALA A 88 -29.10 -15.41 -5.49
N VAL A 89 -29.28 -15.02 -4.22
CA VAL A 89 -28.43 -13.98 -3.59
C VAL A 89 -26.97 -14.43 -3.48
N PRO A 90 -26.64 -15.66 -3.02
CA PRO A 90 -25.27 -16.16 -3.07
C PRO A 90 -24.61 -16.11 -4.45
N SER A 91 -25.34 -16.42 -5.53
CA SER A 91 -24.82 -16.32 -6.90
C SER A 91 -24.52 -14.87 -7.28
N LEU A 92 -25.39 -13.93 -6.92
CA LEU A 92 -25.15 -12.49 -7.12
C LEU A 92 -23.94 -12.00 -6.33
N VAL A 93 -23.75 -12.46 -5.09
CA VAL A 93 -22.56 -12.15 -4.28
C VAL A 93 -21.29 -12.69 -4.94
N GLU A 94 -21.31 -13.91 -5.46
CA GLU A 94 -20.15 -14.45 -6.17
C GLU A 94 -19.81 -13.62 -7.42
N VAL A 95 -20.81 -13.18 -8.18
CA VAL A 95 -20.60 -12.29 -9.33
C VAL A 95 -20.10 -10.92 -8.91
N LEU A 96 -20.63 -10.32 -7.83
CA LEU A 96 -20.12 -9.06 -7.28
C LEU A 96 -18.63 -9.13 -6.90
N GLN A 97 -18.14 -10.30 -6.52
CA GLN A 97 -16.74 -10.49 -6.11
C GLN A 97 -15.82 -10.90 -7.26
N LYS A 98 -16.31 -11.71 -8.22
CA LYS A 98 -15.46 -12.39 -9.23
C LYS A 98 -15.85 -12.13 -10.69
N GLY A 99 -16.94 -11.41 -10.94
CA GLY A 99 -17.45 -11.14 -12.29
C GLY A 99 -16.71 -10.03 -13.04
N SER A 100 -17.07 -9.83 -14.31
CA SER A 100 -16.67 -8.66 -15.11
C SER A 100 -17.19 -7.35 -14.50
N SER A 101 -16.67 -6.20 -14.92
CA SER A 101 -17.15 -4.89 -14.44
C SER A 101 -18.66 -4.75 -14.65
N GLU A 102 -19.11 -5.14 -15.84
CA GLU A 102 -20.52 -5.14 -16.24
C GLU A 102 -21.34 -6.11 -15.40
N ALA A 103 -20.87 -7.34 -15.18
CA ALA A 103 -21.58 -8.34 -14.40
C ALA A 103 -21.73 -7.92 -12.94
N ARG A 104 -20.67 -7.34 -12.34
CA ARG A 104 -20.72 -6.78 -10.99
C ARG A 104 -21.70 -5.61 -10.92
N SER A 105 -21.63 -4.68 -11.87
CA SER A 105 -22.54 -3.53 -11.97
C SER A 105 -24.01 -3.94 -12.07
N TYR A 106 -24.33 -4.91 -12.95
CA TYR A 106 -25.71 -5.41 -13.08
C TYR A 106 -26.16 -6.18 -11.83
N SER A 107 -25.27 -6.93 -11.18
CA SER A 107 -25.60 -7.64 -9.94
C SER A 107 -25.91 -6.67 -8.79
N ALA A 108 -25.19 -5.54 -8.69
CA ALA A 108 -25.52 -4.47 -7.76
C ALA A 108 -26.89 -3.86 -8.04
N ALA A 109 -27.23 -3.62 -9.32
CA ALA A 109 -28.55 -3.12 -9.71
C ALA A 109 -29.68 -4.11 -9.41
N VAL A 110 -29.44 -5.42 -9.54
CA VAL A 110 -30.39 -6.46 -9.12
C VAL A 110 -30.66 -6.35 -7.61
N LEU A 111 -29.63 -6.30 -6.78
CA LEU A 111 -29.78 -6.17 -5.33
C LEU A 111 -30.48 -4.87 -4.92
N ARG A 112 -30.17 -3.76 -5.60
CA ARG A 112 -30.86 -2.48 -5.43
C ARG A 112 -32.37 -2.63 -5.67
N ASN A 113 -32.77 -3.19 -6.81
CA ASN A 113 -34.18 -3.36 -7.20
C ASN A 113 -34.94 -4.27 -6.22
N VAL A 114 -34.32 -5.37 -5.78
CA VAL A 114 -34.95 -6.29 -4.80
C VAL A 114 -35.18 -5.59 -3.47
N SER A 115 -34.25 -4.73 -3.06
CA SER A 115 -34.28 -4.03 -1.76
C SER A 115 -35.12 -2.75 -1.79
N GLU A 116 -35.62 -2.36 -2.96
CA GLU A 116 -36.41 -1.15 -3.16
C GLU A 116 -37.83 -1.31 -2.57
N ASP A 117 -38.27 -0.28 -1.85
CA ASP A 117 -39.62 -0.10 -1.29
C ASP A 117 -40.19 -1.28 -0.48
N SER A 118 -39.33 -2.12 0.12
CA SER A 118 -39.77 -3.24 0.96
C SER A 118 -38.79 -3.54 2.09
N GLU A 119 -39.23 -3.30 3.32
CA GLU A 119 -38.49 -3.63 4.54
C GLU A 119 -38.14 -5.12 4.62
N ALA A 120 -39.08 -6.00 4.26
CA ALA A 120 -38.89 -7.45 4.35
C ALA A 120 -37.83 -7.94 3.36
N ARG A 121 -37.84 -7.44 2.11
CA ARG A 121 -36.85 -7.82 1.10
C ARG A 121 -35.49 -7.21 1.38
N SER A 122 -35.45 -5.93 1.75
CA SER A 122 -34.23 -5.26 2.19
C SER A 122 -33.57 -6.02 3.35
N LYS A 123 -34.36 -6.49 4.34
CA LYS A 123 -33.87 -7.36 5.42
C LYS A 123 -33.27 -8.66 4.90
N ALA A 124 -34.00 -9.34 4.04
CA ALA A 124 -33.61 -10.64 3.51
C ALA A 124 -32.30 -10.54 2.75
N VAL A 125 -32.08 -9.47 1.98
CA VAL A 125 -30.84 -9.21 1.25
C VAL A 125 -29.70 -8.81 2.20
N ALA A 126 -29.95 -7.90 3.15
CA ALA A 126 -28.93 -7.41 4.08
C ALA A 126 -28.36 -8.50 5.00
N GLN A 127 -29.14 -9.53 5.30
CA GLN A 127 -28.73 -10.66 6.15
C GLN A 127 -27.91 -11.73 5.41
N GLN A 128 -27.81 -11.66 4.09
CA GLN A 128 -27.03 -12.63 3.31
C GLN A 128 -25.54 -12.30 3.41
N GLU A 129 -24.74 -13.32 3.71
CA GLU A 129 -23.30 -13.20 3.85
C GLU A 129 -22.65 -12.68 2.56
N GLY A 130 -21.72 -11.74 2.69
CA GLY A 130 -20.96 -11.18 1.58
C GLY A 130 -21.69 -10.13 0.72
N VAL A 131 -22.99 -9.88 0.91
CA VAL A 131 -23.72 -8.83 0.15
C VAL A 131 -23.13 -7.45 0.41
N VAL A 132 -23.03 -7.06 1.69
CA VAL A 132 -22.50 -5.73 2.06
C VAL A 132 -21.05 -5.60 1.62
N GLU A 133 -20.23 -6.64 1.79
CA GLU A 133 -18.82 -6.66 1.38
C GLU A 133 -18.65 -6.53 -0.14
N GLY A 134 -19.47 -7.22 -0.93
CA GLY A 134 -19.46 -7.15 -2.39
C GLY A 134 -19.86 -5.76 -2.91
N LEU A 135 -20.87 -5.14 -2.30
CA LEU A 135 -21.29 -3.78 -2.64
C LEU A 135 -20.24 -2.73 -2.22
N VAL A 136 -19.67 -2.87 -1.03
CA VAL A 136 -18.56 -2.02 -0.57
C VAL A 136 -17.38 -2.12 -1.55
N GLY A 137 -17.03 -3.33 -2.00
CA GLY A 137 -15.96 -3.53 -2.97
C GLY A 137 -16.19 -2.87 -4.33
N LEU A 138 -17.44 -2.54 -4.68
CA LEU A 138 -17.76 -1.72 -5.86
C LEU A 138 -17.69 -0.22 -5.57
N VAL A 139 -18.19 0.23 -4.42
CA VAL A 139 -18.07 1.62 -3.99
C VAL A 139 -16.60 2.04 -3.86
N THR A 140 -15.77 1.18 -3.28
CA THR A 140 -14.33 1.41 -3.08
C THR A 140 -13.47 1.14 -4.30
N ALA A 141 -14.04 0.63 -5.39
CA ALA A 141 -13.32 0.48 -6.65
C ALA A 141 -12.84 1.85 -7.18
N PRO A 142 -11.78 1.89 -8.01
CA PRO A 142 -11.36 3.12 -8.68
C PRO A 142 -12.53 3.81 -9.40
N LEU A 143 -12.49 5.15 -9.47
CA LEU A 143 -13.54 6.02 -10.05
C LEU A 143 -13.78 5.82 -11.57
N SER A 144 -13.22 4.78 -12.18
CA SER A 144 -13.34 4.49 -13.61
C SER A 144 -14.69 3.87 -14.01
N ASP A 145 -15.54 3.47 -13.05
CA ASP A 145 -16.89 2.95 -13.32
C ASP A 145 -17.95 3.67 -12.46
N PRO A 146 -18.34 4.91 -12.84
CA PRO A 146 -19.36 5.69 -12.12
C PRO A 146 -20.71 4.97 -12.01
N CYS A 147 -21.08 4.19 -13.03
CA CYS A 147 -22.36 3.47 -13.07
C CYS A 147 -22.40 2.35 -12.01
N ALA A 148 -21.32 1.58 -11.88
CA ALA A 148 -21.22 0.55 -10.85
C ALA A 148 -21.19 1.16 -9.44
N GLN A 149 -20.46 2.26 -9.24
CA GLN A 149 -20.40 2.98 -7.96
C GLN A 149 -21.76 3.51 -7.54
N ARG A 150 -22.49 4.15 -8.47
CA ARG A 150 -23.85 4.62 -8.23
C ARG A 150 -24.78 3.48 -7.82
N ARG A 151 -24.84 2.40 -8.60
CA ARG A 151 -25.70 1.25 -8.32
C ARG A 151 -25.39 0.59 -6.98
N ALA A 152 -24.11 0.52 -6.63
CA ALA A 152 -23.69 -0.02 -5.35
C ALA A 152 -24.05 0.91 -4.18
N ALA A 153 -23.91 2.23 -4.34
CA ALA A 153 -24.35 3.23 -3.36
C ALA A 153 -25.88 3.19 -3.17
N GLU A 154 -26.66 3.17 -4.25
CA GLU A 154 -28.13 3.03 -4.20
C GLU A 154 -28.54 1.74 -3.49
N ALA A 155 -27.87 0.61 -3.79
CA ALA A 155 -28.13 -0.66 -3.11
C ALA A 155 -27.83 -0.57 -1.60
N LEU A 156 -26.67 -0.03 -1.21
CA LEU A 156 -26.32 0.17 0.20
C LEU A 156 -27.32 1.09 0.91
N GLY A 157 -27.76 2.17 0.27
CA GLY A 157 -28.78 3.07 0.80
C GLY A 157 -30.11 2.36 1.02
N ASN A 158 -30.57 1.54 0.06
CA ASN A 158 -31.79 0.75 0.21
C ASN A 158 -31.71 -0.29 1.35
N LEU A 159 -30.55 -0.92 1.52
CA LEU A 159 -30.30 -1.84 2.65
C LEU A 159 -30.29 -1.10 3.99
N ALA A 160 -29.65 0.07 4.04
CA ALA A 160 -29.54 0.91 5.22
C ALA A 160 -30.85 1.64 5.60
N ARG A 161 -31.81 1.78 4.69
CA ARG A 161 -33.06 2.53 4.93
C ARG A 161 -33.89 1.97 6.08
N HIS A 162 -33.89 0.64 6.24
CA HIS A 162 -34.70 -0.04 7.25
C HIS A 162 -33.89 -0.92 8.20
N HIS A 163 -32.63 -1.25 7.86
CA HIS A 163 -31.79 -2.16 8.65
C HIS A 163 -30.42 -1.53 8.93
N GLY A 164 -29.93 -1.73 10.16
CA GLY A 164 -28.61 -1.30 10.55
C GLY A 164 -27.52 -2.19 9.95
N ILE A 165 -27.17 -1.98 8.69
CA ILE A 165 -25.92 -2.52 8.12
C ILE A 165 -24.73 -1.78 8.71
N ARG A 166 -23.60 -2.46 8.89
CA ARG A 166 -22.36 -1.83 9.39
C ARG A 166 -21.35 -1.74 8.25
N LEU A 167 -20.83 -0.54 8.02
CA LEU A 167 -19.76 -0.31 7.06
C LEU A 167 -18.44 -0.01 7.77
N SER A 168 -17.33 -0.25 7.08
CA SER A 168 -16.03 0.25 7.52
C SER A 168 -15.95 1.77 7.35
N LYS A 169 -15.06 2.42 8.12
CA LYS A 169 -14.78 3.85 7.97
C LYS A 169 -14.35 4.19 6.55
N ASP A 170 -13.50 3.36 5.96
CA ASP A 170 -13.06 3.46 4.56
C ASP A 170 -14.21 3.54 3.55
N ALA A 171 -15.23 2.70 3.71
CA ALA A 171 -16.39 2.68 2.83
C ALA A 171 -17.23 3.96 2.99
N ILE A 172 -17.41 4.42 4.24
CA ILE A 172 -18.12 5.67 4.55
C ILE A 172 -17.36 6.87 3.99
N SER A 173 -16.03 6.93 4.18
CA SER A 173 -15.16 7.97 3.63
C SER A 173 -15.20 7.98 2.10
N LYS A 174 -15.31 6.81 1.46
CA LYS A 174 -15.46 6.70 0.02
C LYS A 174 -16.81 7.21 -0.47
N LEU A 175 -17.91 6.89 0.21
CA LEU A 175 -19.22 7.45 -0.11
C LEU A 175 -19.20 8.98 -0.01
N ALA A 176 -18.58 9.54 1.03
CA ALA A 176 -18.45 10.99 1.16
C ALA A 176 -17.60 11.64 0.05
N GLN A 177 -16.57 10.94 -0.44
CA GLN A 177 -15.83 11.34 -1.64
C GLN A 177 -16.74 11.33 -2.88
N LEU A 178 -17.59 10.31 -3.04
CA LEU A 178 -18.53 10.20 -4.17
C LEU A 178 -19.60 11.31 -4.18
N CYS A 179 -19.96 11.87 -3.02
CA CYS A 179 -20.81 13.07 -2.95
C CYS A 179 -20.19 14.30 -3.65
N LEU A 180 -18.89 14.28 -3.97
CA LEU A 180 -18.23 15.33 -4.77
C LEU A 180 -18.03 14.94 -6.23
N SER A 181 -18.64 13.84 -6.68
CA SER A 181 -18.61 13.44 -8.08
C SER A 181 -19.18 14.55 -8.98
N ARG A 182 -18.64 14.67 -10.19
CA ARG A 182 -19.23 15.54 -11.22
C ARG A 182 -20.49 14.94 -11.85
N ASP A 183 -20.67 13.64 -11.65
CA ASP A 183 -21.89 12.91 -12.05
C ASP A 183 -22.92 13.09 -10.94
N GLU A 184 -23.98 13.85 -11.22
CA GLU A 184 -25.02 14.21 -10.25
C GLU A 184 -25.73 12.97 -9.70
N ASP A 185 -25.98 11.95 -10.54
CA ASP A 185 -26.65 10.72 -10.13
C ASP A 185 -25.78 9.93 -9.14
N VAL A 186 -24.45 9.93 -9.32
CA VAL A 186 -23.50 9.29 -8.39
C VAL A 186 -23.47 10.03 -7.05
N ALA A 187 -23.45 11.37 -7.11
CA ALA A 187 -23.40 12.21 -5.91
C ALA A 187 -24.68 12.04 -5.08
N GLU A 188 -25.85 12.11 -5.71
CA GLU A 188 -27.16 11.92 -5.08
C GLU A 188 -27.25 10.53 -4.42
N ALA A 189 -26.90 9.46 -5.16
CA ALA A 189 -26.90 8.11 -4.62
C ALA A 189 -25.99 7.93 -3.39
N ALA A 190 -24.83 8.58 -3.38
CA ALA A 190 -23.91 8.53 -2.25
C ALA A 190 -24.44 9.32 -1.03
N GLU A 191 -25.06 10.48 -1.26
CA GLU A 191 -25.69 11.28 -0.20
C GLU A 191 -26.86 10.53 0.45
N ASP A 192 -27.75 9.97 -0.37
CA ASP A 192 -28.86 9.13 0.10
C ASP A 192 -28.38 7.92 0.90
N ALA A 193 -27.30 7.28 0.45
CA ALA A 193 -26.71 6.15 1.16
C ALA A 193 -26.20 6.57 2.54
N LEU A 194 -25.44 7.67 2.62
CA LEU A 194 -24.92 8.20 3.88
C LEU A 194 -26.03 8.61 4.84
N GLU A 195 -27.09 9.27 4.34
CA GLU A 195 -28.23 9.66 5.15
C GLU A 195 -28.91 8.44 5.78
N ASN A 196 -29.16 7.39 4.99
CA ASN A 196 -29.74 6.15 5.49
C ASN A 196 -28.82 5.43 6.48
N LEU A 197 -27.51 5.37 6.21
CA LEU A 197 -26.53 4.78 7.12
C LEU A 197 -26.47 5.51 8.47
N ALA A 198 -26.61 6.84 8.48
CA ALA A 198 -26.58 7.68 9.69
C ALA A 198 -27.81 7.50 10.59
N ARG A 199 -28.92 6.96 10.07
CA ARG A 199 -30.11 6.62 10.88
C ARG A 199 -29.85 5.53 11.91
N HIS A 200 -28.74 4.80 11.79
CA HIS A 200 -28.39 3.68 12.65
C HIS A 200 -27.09 3.94 13.43
N ASP A 201 -27.11 3.62 14.73
CA ASP A 201 -25.98 3.84 15.66
C ASP A 201 -24.68 3.16 15.20
N ALA A 202 -24.79 2.08 14.40
CA ALA A 202 -23.64 1.34 13.88
C ALA A 202 -22.70 2.19 13.00
N ASN A 203 -23.23 3.20 12.29
CA ASN A 203 -22.46 4.08 11.41
C ASN A 203 -22.55 5.55 11.79
N LYS A 204 -23.55 5.96 12.57
CA LYS A 204 -23.87 7.37 12.85
C LYS A 204 -22.63 8.19 13.25
N ALA A 205 -21.88 7.76 14.25
CA ALA A 205 -20.70 8.50 14.71
C ALA A 205 -19.64 8.66 13.61
N THR A 206 -19.45 7.65 12.76
CA THR A 206 -18.49 7.69 11.65
C THR A 206 -18.98 8.57 10.52
N VAL A 207 -20.28 8.53 10.18
CA VAL A 207 -20.87 9.43 9.19
C VAL A 207 -20.81 10.88 9.67
N ASP A 208 -21.12 11.14 10.95
CA ASP A 208 -21.03 12.46 11.56
C ASP A 208 -19.59 13.01 11.50
N GLN A 209 -18.58 12.18 11.83
CA GLN A 209 -17.17 12.56 11.73
C GLN A 209 -16.77 12.90 10.28
N VAL A 210 -17.15 12.05 9.31
CA VAL A 210 -16.85 12.26 7.89
C VAL A 210 -17.53 13.52 7.35
N ASN A 211 -18.79 13.77 7.71
CA ASN A 211 -19.51 14.98 7.35
C ASN A 211 -18.89 16.23 7.98
N ALA A 212 -18.40 16.14 9.22
CA ALA A 212 -17.66 17.22 9.86
C ALA A 212 -16.37 17.54 9.08
N VAL A 213 -15.60 16.52 8.65
CA VAL A 213 -14.41 16.73 7.81
C VAL A 213 -14.78 17.41 6.49
N LYS A 214 -15.81 16.94 5.77
CA LYS A 214 -16.30 17.56 4.53
C LYS A 214 -16.64 19.04 4.75
N ALA A 215 -17.39 19.35 5.81
CA ALA A 215 -17.76 20.72 6.15
C ALA A 215 -16.54 21.60 6.47
N HIS A 216 -15.55 21.07 7.19
CA HIS A 216 -14.32 21.81 7.47
C HIS A 216 -13.45 22.00 6.23
N VAL A 217 -13.39 21.05 5.30
CA VAL A 217 -12.70 21.25 4.00
C VAL A 217 -13.37 22.36 3.19
N GLU A 218 -14.71 22.41 3.14
CA GLU A 218 -15.42 23.51 2.48
C GLU A 218 -15.19 24.84 3.19
N LYS A 219 -15.17 24.85 4.53
CA LYS A 219 -14.84 26.05 5.31
C LYS A 219 -13.40 26.51 5.10
N LEU A 220 -12.47 25.57 4.92
CA LEU A 220 -11.07 25.85 4.62
C LEU A 220 -10.92 26.56 3.26
N LYS A 221 -11.78 26.24 2.28
CA LYS A 221 -11.85 26.93 0.97
C LYS A 221 -12.45 28.33 1.04
N SER A 222 -12.99 28.76 2.18
CA SER A 222 -13.62 30.07 2.31
C SER A 222 -12.60 31.22 2.12
N ASN A 223 -13.09 32.38 1.71
CA ASN A 223 -12.26 33.58 1.56
C ASN A 223 -12.03 34.32 2.90
N VAL A 224 -12.59 33.82 4.00
CA VAL A 224 -12.49 34.43 5.33
C VAL A 224 -11.33 33.77 6.07
N ALA A 225 -10.25 34.51 6.28
CA ALA A 225 -9.00 33.97 6.84
C ALA A 225 -9.19 33.31 8.22
N SER A 226 -9.99 33.90 9.10
CA SER A 226 -10.29 33.33 10.43
C SER A 226 -11.07 32.02 10.36
N ASP A 227 -11.94 31.88 9.36
CA ASP A 227 -12.71 30.66 9.16
C ASP A 227 -11.84 29.53 8.61
N ALA A 228 -10.96 29.85 7.66
CA ALA A 228 -9.99 28.90 7.14
C ALA A 228 -8.97 28.47 8.20
N GLU A 229 -8.50 29.41 9.04
CA GLU A 229 -7.61 29.12 10.17
C GLU A 229 -8.24 28.15 11.17
N ALA A 230 -9.48 28.43 11.61
CA ALA A 230 -10.22 27.55 12.52
C ALA A 230 -10.55 26.18 11.88
N ALA A 231 -10.80 26.16 10.57
CA ALA A 231 -11.02 24.92 9.84
C ALA A 231 -9.75 24.06 9.76
N ALA A 232 -8.58 24.67 9.55
CA ALA A 232 -7.31 23.94 9.53
C ALA A 232 -7.01 23.29 10.89
N GLU A 233 -7.25 24.00 12.00
CA GLU A 233 -7.13 23.46 13.35
C GLU A 233 -8.08 22.29 13.59
N ALA A 234 -9.36 22.46 13.27
CA ALA A 234 -10.36 21.41 13.42
C ALA A 234 -10.02 20.18 12.58
N LEU A 235 -9.56 20.37 11.34
CA LEU A 235 -9.11 19.29 10.48
C LEU A 235 -7.91 18.56 11.08
N PHE A 236 -6.89 19.28 11.54
CA PHE A 236 -5.73 18.66 12.21
C PHE A 236 -6.18 17.80 13.39
N ASN A 237 -7.01 18.32 14.28
CA ASN A 237 -7.50 17.60 15.45
C ASN A 237 -8.36 16.37 15.12
N ILE A 238 -9.15 16.42 14.04
CA ILE A 238 -9.96 15.28 13.58
C ILE A 238 -9.12 14.24 12.84
N CYS A 239 -8.06 14.69 12.16
CA CYS A 239 -7.20 13.87 11.29
C CYS A 239 -6.01 13.26 12.04
N ASP A 240 -5.64 13.79 13.20
CA ASP A 240 -4.55 13.25 14.00
C ASP A 240 -4.87 11.82 14.46
N GLY A 241 -3.96 10.88 14.15
CA GLY A 241 -4.15 9.45 14.43
C GLY A 241 -5.08 8.70 13.47
N GLU A 242 -5.56 9.33 12.39
CA GLU A 242 -6.31 8.65 11.33
C GLU A 242 -5.38 7.94 10.33
N ASP A 243 -5.92 6.91 9.67
CA ASP A 243 -5.18 6.19 8.63
C ASP A 243 -4.94 7.07 7.40
N ASP A 244 -3.75 6.95 6.79
CA ASP A 244 -3.33 7.72 5.61
C ASP A 244 -4.35 7.66 4.46
N ASP A 245 -4.94 6.49 4.19
CA ASP A 245 -5.95 6.32 3.13
C ASP A 245 -7.26 7.08 3.41
N VAL A 246 -7.59 7.31 4.68
CA VAL A 246 -8.74 8.10 5.10
C VAL A 246 -8.45 9.57 4.89
N LEU A 247 -7.25 10.03 5.27
CA LEU A 247 -6.79 11.39 5.06
C LEU A 247 -6.69 11.76 3.58
N GLU A 248 -6.18 10.85 2.74
CA GLU A 248 -6.14 11.05 1.30
C GLU A 248 -7.55 11.28 0.75
N ARG A 249 -8.51 10.42 1.12
CA ARG A 249 -9.90 10.51 0.64
C ARG A 249 -10.63 11.74 1.15
N LEU A 250 -10.51 12.06 2.44
CA LEU A 250 -11.34 13.08 3.09
C LEU A 250 -10.76 14.49 3.07
N VAL A 251 -9.45 14.65 2.90
CA VAL A 251 -8.85 16.00 2.91
C VAL A 251 -8.18 16.28 1.58
N VAL A 252 -7.30 15.39 1.11
CA VAL A 252 -6.54 15.62 -0.14
C VAL A 252 -7.49 15.61 -1.34
N LYS A 253 -8.29 14.56 -1.52
CA LYS A 253 -9.21 14.43 -2.67
C LYS A 253 -10.41 15.37 -2.59
N LEU A 254 -10.80 15.84 -1.41
CA LEU A 254 -11.79 16.91 -1.28
C LEU A 254 -11.21 18.30 -1.58
N GLY A 255 -9.90 18.40 -1.85
CA GLY A 255 -9.24 19.64 -2.28
C GLY A 255 -8.78 20.54 -1.13
N GLY A 256 -8.50 19.97 0.05
CA GLY A 256 -8.02 20.70 1.23
C GLY A 256 -6.56 21.16 1.14
N MET A 257 -5.74 20.55 0.28
CA MET A 257 -4.30 20.84 0.16
C MET A 257 -4.01 22.29 -0.23
N THR A 258 -4.61 22.79 -1.32
CA THR A 258 -4.32 24.16 -1.82
C THR A 258 -4.74 25.25 -0.84
N PRO A 259 -5.94 25.20 -0.24
CA PRO A 259 -6.30 26.11 0.84
C PRO A 259 -5.36 26.04 2.06
N ALA A 260 -4.94 24.84 2.48
CA ALA A 260 -4.00 24.69 3.58
C ALA A 260 -2.64 25.35 3.27
N MET A 261 -2.10 25.16 2.06
CA MET A 261 -0.87 25.83 1.63
C MET A 261 -0.98 27.36 1.65
N LYS A 262 -2.14 27.92 1.29
CA LYS A 262 -2.37 29.37 1.29
C LYS A 262 -2.27 29.96 2.70
N LEU A 263 -2.65 29.21 3.74
CA LEU A 263 -2.58 29.65 5.13
C LEU A 263 -1.15 29.80 5.66
N LEU A 264 -0.14 29.19 5.01
CA LEU A 264 1.28 29.39 5.34
C LEU A 264 1.73 30.86 5.16
N ASP A 265 1.00 31.65 4.38
CA ASP A 265 1.25 33.09 4.23
C ASP A 265 0.40 33.98 5.15
N GLY A 266 -0.34 33.38 6.08
CA GLY A 266 -1.23 34.05 7.03
C GLY A 266 -0.58 34.47 8.34
N THR A 267 -1.40 34.49 9.40
CA THR A 267 -0.99 34.78 10.78
C THR A 267 -0.07 33.68 11.32
N PRO A 268 0.70 33.92 12.39
CA PRO A 268 1.49 32.86 13.04
C PRO A 268 0.67 31.62 13.41
N THR A 269 -0.57 31.82 13.89
CA THR A 269 -1.49 30.72 14.19
C THR A 269 -1.93 29.97 12.94
N ALA A 270 -2.27 30.67 11.86
CA ALA A 270 -2.59 30.05 10.57
C ALA A 270 -1.41 29.25 10.01
N GLN A 271 -0.18 29.76 10.16
CA GLN A 271 1.03 29.05 9.77
C GLN A 271 1.23 27.75 10.54
N GLU A 272 1.04 27.79 11.86
CA GLU A 272 1.16 26.61 12.73
C GLU A 272 0.10 25.55 12.37
N ASN A 273 -1.17 25.94 12.31
CA ASN A 273 -2.27 25.02 11.96
C ASN A 273 -2.09 24.43 10.56
N ALA A 274 -1.67 25.25 9.59
CA ALA A 274 -1.44 24.80 8.23
C ALA A 274 -0.24 23.87 8.10
N ALA A 275 0.89 24.19 8.75
CA ALA A 275 2.08 23.35 8.71
C ALA A 275 1.81 21.99 9.37
N ALA A 276 1.13 21.98 10.53
CA ALA A 276 0.75 20.76 11.22
C ALA A 276 -0.17 19.87 10.36
N LEU A 277 -1.23 20.45 9.77
CA LEU A 277 -2.13 19.73 8.88
C LEU A 277 -1.40 19.18 7.65
N LEU A 278 -0.59 20.00 6.97
CA LEU A 278 0.18 19.56 5.79
C LEU A 278 1.18 18.45 6.14
N MET A 279 1.77 18.46 7.33
CA MET A 279 2.70 17.42 7.79
C MET A 279 2.02 16.05 7.87
N LEU A 280 0.75 16.01 8.31
CA LEU A 280 -0.08 14.79 8.27
C LEU A 280 -0.38 14.39 6.82
N LEU A 281 -0.89 15.32 6.01
CA LEU A 281 -1.39 15.03 4.67
C LEU A 281 -0.33 14.59 3.67
N VAL A 282 0.92 15.05 3.81
CA VAL A 282 1.99 14.72 2.86
C VAL A 282 2.45 13.27 2.99
N ASN A 283 2.09 12.57 4.08
CA ASN A 283 2.35 11.14 4.24
C ASN A 283 1.33 10.24 3.53
N THR A 284 0.20 10.80 3.08
CA THR A 284 -0.93 10.01 2.58
C THR A 284 -0.73 9.47 1.16
N GLY A 285 0.46 9.61 0.59
CA GLY A 285 0.82 9.16 -0.75
C GLY A 285 1.02 10.28 -1.79
N ASP A 286 1.28 9.86 -3.03
CA ASP A 286 1.76 10.75 -4.10
C ASP A 286 0.80 11.88 -4.47
N SER A 287 -0.51 11.74 -4.23
CA SER A 287 -1.49 12.78 -4.51
C SER A 287 -1.19 14.08 -3.75
N ALA A 288 -0.79 13.96 -2.48
CA ALA A 288 -0.48 15.12 -1.64
C ALA A 288 0.85 15.77 -2.05
N VAL A 289 1.88 14.96 -2.31
CA VAL A 289 3.19 15.44 -2.77
C VAL A 289 3.08 16.10 -4.15
N ARG A 290 2.28 15.53 -5.06
CA ARG A 290 1.96 16.13 -6.36
C ARG A 290 1.29 17.48 -6.20
N ALA A 291 0.32 17.61 -5.28
CA ALA A 291 -0.33 18.90 -5.02
C ALA A 291 0.66 19.97 -4.53
N LEU A 292 1.66 19.59 -3.71
CA LEU A 292 2.75 20.49 -3.33
C LEU A 292 3.61 20.89 -4.54
N ALA A 293 4.00 19.92 -5.37
CA ALA A 293 4.84 20.15 -6.55
C ALA A 293 4.16 21.05 -7.59
N GLU A 294 2.85 20.88 -7.80
CA GLU A 294 2.05 21.65 -8.76
C GLU A 294 1.77 23.07 -8.30
N ASN A 295 1.85 23.36 -6.98
CA ASN A 295 1.66 24.70 -6.46
C ASN A 295 3.00 25.47 -6.44
N PRO A 296 3.19 26.48 -7.31
CA PRO A 296 4.48 27.15 -7.48
C PRO A 296 4.96 27.91 -6.23
N ASN A 297 4.04 28.26 -5.33
CA ASN A 297 4.34 29.02 -4.12
C ASN A 297 4.51 28.13 -2.89
N ALA A 298 4.06 26.87 -2.92
CA ALA A 298 4.00 26.02 -1.73
C ALA A 298 5.35 25.88 -1.02
N ILE A 299 6.40 25.53 -1.78
CA ILE A 299 7.76 25.39 -1.23
C ILE A 299 8.27 26.75 -0.72
N SER A 300 8.00 27.86 -1.40
CA SER A 300 8.45 29.19 -0.96
C SER A 300 7.79 29.59 0.37
N SER A 301 6.49 29.34 0.53
CA SER A 301 5.76 29.62 1.76
C SER A 301 6.23 28.71 2.90
N LEU A 302 6.48 27.42 2.63
CA LEU A 302 7.09 26.50 3.61
C LEU A 302 8.48 26.98 4.04
N VAL A 303 9.33 27.44 3.13
CA VAL A 303 10.66 27.98 3.47
C VAL A 303 10.57 29.26 4.31
N LYS A 304 9.59 30.13 4.03
CA LYS A 304 9.33 31.32 4.86
C LYS A 304 8.94 30.93 6.29
N VAL A 305 8.04 29.96 6.47
CA VAL A 305 7.65 29.45 7.79
C VAL A 305 8.82 28.73 8.47
N LEU A 306 9.59 27.94 7.73
CA LEU A 306 10.79 27.25 8.20
C LEU A 306 11.79 28.21 8.86
N ARG A 307 12.02 29.39 8.27
CA ARG A 307 12.99 30.37 8.76
C ARG A 307 12.44 31.30 9.83
N SER A 308 11.18 31.71 9.73
CA SER A 308 10.62 32.82 10.54
C SER A 308 9.36 32.50 11.34
N GLY A 309 8.82 31.29 11.21
CA GLY A 309 7.64 30.85 11.95
C GLY A 309 7.89 30.56 13.42
N ALA A 310 6.81 30.31 14.17
CA ALA A 310 6.90 29.81 15.54
C ALA A 310 7.57 28.42 15.58
N ALA A 311 8.17 28.06 16.71
CA ALA A 311 8.95 26.82 16.84
C ALA A 311 8.19 25.54 16.40
N PRO A 312 6.89 25.35 16.72
CA PRO A 312 6.11 24.22 16.18
C PRO A 312 5.98 24.28 14.66
N ALA A 313 5.57 25.43 14.11
CA ALA A 313 5.41 25.64 12.66
C ALA A 313 6.72 25.42 11.87
N GLN A 314 7.87 25.82 12.43
CA GLN A 314 9.19 25.52 11.84
C GLN A 314 9.47 24.02 11.78
N ALA A 315 9.18 23.30 12.88
CA ALA A 315 9.36 21.86 12.93
C ALA A 315 8.44 21.15 11.94
N ASP A 316 7.16 21.53 11.85
CA ASP A 316 6.21 20.95 10.92
C ASP A 316 6.56 21.27 9.47
N SER A 317 7.00 22.49 9.18
CA SER A 317 7.50 22.85 7.84
C SER A 317 8.71 22.02 7.44
N ALA A 318 9.68 21.80 8.35
CA ALA A 318 10.80 20.90 8.10
C ALA A 318 10.34 19.46 7.84
N GLY A 319 9.33 19.00 8.57
CA GLY A 319 8.71 17.68 8.37
C GLY A 319 8.02 17.52 7.02
N VAL A 320 7.25 18.53 6.59
CA VAL A 320 6.61 18.56 5.27
C VAL A 320 7.67 18.47 4.17
N LEU A 321 8.74 19.27 4.26
CA LEU A 321 9.82 19.26 3.28
C LEU A 321 10.54 17.89 3.25
N ARG A 322 10.82 17.31 4.41
CA ARG A 322 11.40 15.96 4.53
C ARG A 322 10.56 14.92 3.81
N ASN A 323 9.25 14.91 4.05
CA ASN A 323 8.35 13.88 3.54
C ASN A 323 8.10 14.06 2.04
N ALA A 324 8.17 15.30 1.52
CA ALA A 324 8.09 15.56 0.08
C ALA A 324 9.42 15.39 -0.68
N SER A 325 10.54 15.14 0.02
CA SER A 325 11.89 15.12 -0.59
C SER A 325 12.14 13.96 -1.55
N HIS A 326 11.31 12.92 -1.52
CA HIS A 326 11.41 11.80 -2.48
C HIS A 326 10.94 12.18 -3.90
N SER A 327 10.21 13.29 -4.05
CA SER A 327 9.81 13.80 -5.36
C SER A 327 10.92 14.64 -5.96
N GLU A 328 11.35 14.30 -7.18
CA GLU A 328 12.35 15.07 -7.92
C GLU A 328 11.90 16.53 -8.12
N ALA A 329 10.63 16.74 -8.44
CA ALA A 329 10.07 18.08 -8.61
C ALA A 329 10.14 18.90 -7.32
N CYS A 330 9.77 18.30 -6.19
CA CYS A 330 9.83 18.96 -4.89
C CYS A 330 11.27 19.20 -4.43
N SER A 331 12.16 18.22 -4.53
CA SER A 331 13.57 18.35 -4.09
C SER A 331 14.33 19.40 -4.90
N LYS A 332 14.10 19.47 -6.22
CA LYS A 332 14.63 20.56 -7.06
C LYS A 332 14.09 21.92 -6.65
N ALA A 333 12.78 22.04 -6.45
CA ALA A 333 12.17 23.28 -5.99
C ALA A 333 12.69 23.70 -4.60
N MET A 334 12.94 22.75 -3.69
CA MET A 334 13.54 23.02 -2.39
C MET A 334 14.92 23.66 -2.50
N ALA A 335 15.79 23.12 -3.37
CA ALA A 335 17.10 23.72 -3.61
C ALA A 335 16.99 25.12 -4.22
N GLU A 336 16.13 25.31 -5.23
CA GLU A 336 15.97 26.60 -5.92
C GLU A 336 15.35 27.69 -5.04
N LYS A 337 14.50 27.32 -4.08
CA LYS A 337 13.79 28.24 -3.18
C LYS A 337 14.49 28.47 -1.84
N GLY A 338 15.71 27.94 -1.67
CA GLY A 338 16.52 28.15 -0.47
C GLY A 338 16.06 27.38 0.76
N ALA A 339 15.44 26.22 0.57
CA ALA A 339 15.06 25.35 1.68
C ALA A 339 16.30 24.78 2.40
N ILE A 340 17.37 24.48 1.66
CA ILE A 340 18.60 23.92 2.21
C ILE A 340 19.17 24.84 3.29
N GLU A 341 19.33 26.14 3.02
CA GLU A 341 19.88 27.09 3.99
C GLU A 341 18.97 27.23 5.21
N GLY A 342 17.64 27.25 5.01
CA GLY A 342 16.69 27.30 6.12
C GLY A 342 16.74 26.03 6.99
N LEU A 343 16.96 24.86 6.41
CA LEU A 343 17.16 23.61 7.14
C LEU A 343 18.48 23.63 7.92
N VAL A 344 19.56 24.15 7.33
CA VAL A 344 20.85 24.31 8.00
C VAL A 344 20.76 25.25 9.20
N GLU A 345 20.05 26.37 9.07
CA GLU A 345 19.78 27.29 10.18
C GLU A 345 19.07 26.58 11.35
N LEU A 346 18.13 25.66 11.05
CA LEU A 346 17.42 24.89 12.08
C LEU A 346 18.26 23.83 12.80
N LEU A 347 19.35 23.33 12.20
CA LEU A 347 20.25 22.38 12.87
C LEU A 347 20.86 22.99 14.14
N SER A 348 21.13 24.30 14.10
CA SER A 348 21.68 25.05 15.25
C SER A 348 20.58 25.59 16.18
N SER A 349 19.30 25.26 15.95
CA SER A 349 18.20 25.71 16.80
C SER A 349 18.13 24.90 18.10
N GLY A 350 17.77 25.53 19.23
CA GLY A 350 17.69 24.86 20.53
C GLY A 350 16.51 23.88 20.73
N GLY A 351 15.96 23.27 19.67
CA GLY A 351 14.81 22.37 19.77
C GLY A 351 15.02 21.04 19.05
N ARG A 352 14.98 19.92 19.80
CA ARG A 352 15.25 18.55 19.31
C ARG A 352 14.38 18.17 18.11
N THR A 353 13.07 18.42 18.16
CA THR A 353 12.17 18.12 17.04
C THR A 353 12.54 18.88 15.76
N ARG A 354 12.93 20.15 15.88
CA ARG A 354 13.38 20.96 14.72
C ARG A 354 14.68 20.42 14.16
N GLN A 355 15.66 20.15 15.03
CA GLN A 355 16.96 19.59 14.65
C GLN A 355 16.81 18.24 13.95
N ARG A 356 16.05 17.31 14.53
CA ARG A 356 15.78 15.98 13.97
C ARG A 356 15.13 16.06 12.59
N ARG A 357 14.07 16.86 12.45
CA ARG A 357 13.36 16.99 11.17
C ARG A 357 14.19 17.71 10.11
N ALA A 358 14.98 18.70 10.51
CA ALA A 358 15.90 19.38 9.60
C ALA A 358 17.02 18.45 9.11
N ALA A 359 17.66 17.73 10.01
CA ALA A 359 18.69 16.73 9.68
C ALA A 359 18.11 15.64 8.77
N GLY A 360 16.94 15.09 9.11
CA GLY A 360 16.26 14.09 8.28
C GLY A 360 15.85 14.62 6.89
N ALA A 361 15.45 15.88 6.76
CA ALA A 361 15.18 16.49 5.46
C ALA A 361 16.45 16.59 4.61
N LEU A 362 17.57 17.04 5.20
CA LEU A 362 18.86 17.11 4.53
C LEU A 362 19.38 15.72 4.13
N ALA A 363 19.17 14.70 4.96
CA ALA A 363 19.49 13.32 4.64
C ALA A 363 18.74 12.85 3.39
N ASN A 364 17.41 13.05 3.34
CA ASN A 364 16.59 12.67 2.19
C ASN A 364 17.00 13.42 0.91
N LEU A 365 17.28 14.73 1.01
CA LEU A 365 17.75 15.53 -0.13
C LEU A 365 19.13 15.09 -0.62
N ALA A 366 20.04 14.69 0.27
CA ALA A 366 21.35 14.17 -0.10
C ALA A 366 21.28 12.84 -0.89
N CYS A 367 20.26 12.01 -0.64
CA CYS A 367 19.99 10.80 -1.43
C CYS A 367 19.54 11.09 -2.87
N GLN A 368 18.99 12.28 -3.16
CA GLN A 368 18.40 12.58 -4.47
C GLN A 368 19.44 12.84 -5.56
N GLY A 369 20.71 13.09 -5.22
CA GLY A 369 21.77 13.15 -6.21
C GLY A 369 22.96 14.05 -5.83
N GLU A 370 24.01 13.98 -6.65
CA GLU A 370 25.28 14.67 -6.42
C GLU A 370 25.16 16.19 -6.33
N GLY A 371 24.30 16.78 -7.17
CA GLY A 371 24.06 18.23 -7.15
C GLY A 371 23.52 18.72 -5.82
N LEU A 372 22.61 17.97 -5.20
CA LEU A 372 22.04 18.29 -3.89
C LEU A 372 23.03 18.05 -2.76
N ARG A 373 23.82 16.96 -2.81
CA ARG A 373 24.93 16.76 -1.85
C ARG A 373 25.91 17.93 -1.85
N THR A 374 26.28 18.40 -3.03
CA THR A 374 27.17 19.56 -3.20
C THR A 374 26.54 20.83 -2.64
N ALA A 375 25.26 21.07 -2.94
CA ALA A 375 24.54 22.25 -2.45
C ALA A 375 24.44 22.27 -0.91
N ILE A 376 24.09 21.13 -0.30
CA ILE A 376 24.00 20.97 1.16
C ILE A 376 25.35 21.19 1.84
N GLY A 377 26.43 20.63 1.29
CA GLY A 377 27.79 20.84 1.78
C GLY A 377 28.20 22.32 1.73
N LYS A 378 27.97 22.98 0.58
CA LYS A 378 28.27 24.40 0.38
C LYS A 378 27.43 25.33 1.25
N ALA A 379 26.21 24.92 1.61
CA ALA A 379 25.36 25.65 2.54
C ALA A 379 25.86 25.58 4.00
N GLY A 380 26.91 24.78 4.29
CA GLY A 380 27.52 24.71 5.61
C GLY A 380 26.87 23.71 6.56
N ALA A 381 26.11 22.74 6.05
CA ALA A 381 25.41 21.74 6.88
C ALA A 381 26.34 20.84 7.71
N ILE A 382 27.55 20.56 7.21
CA ILE A 382 28.42 19.50 7.75
C ILE A 382 28.83 19.76 9.21
N GLY A 383 29.22 21.00 9.56
CA GLY A 383 29.64 21.34 10.92
C GLY A 383 28.54 21.07 11.96
N PRO A 384 27.36 21.71 11.82
CA PRO A 384 26.22 21.46 12.70
C PRO A 384 25.79 19.98 12.74
N LEU A 385 25.82 19.26 11.63
CA LEU A 385 25.49 17.83 11.61
C LEU A 385 26.50 16.99 12.41
N VAL A 386 27.80 17.29 12.35
CA VAL A 386 28.83 16.62 13.17
C VAL A 386 28.61 16.89 14.65
N GLU A 387 28.24 18.12 15.02
CA GLU A 387 27.89 18.45 16.41
C GLU A 387 26.63 17.68 16.88
N LEU A 388 25.58 17.64 16.04
CA LEU A 388 24.34 16.91 16.34
C LEU A 388 24.51 15.40 16.39
N ARG A 389 25.50 14.82 15.69
CA ARG A 389 25.81 13.39 15.79
C ARG A 389 26.26 12.98 17.20
N ALA A 390 26.77 13.92 17.99
CA ALA A 390 27.11 13.73 19.40
C ALA A 390 25.97 14.14 20.37
N SER A 391 24.75 14.35 19.85
CA SER A 391 23.57 14.63 20.67
C SER A 391 23.23 13.48 21.62
N ASP A 392 22.75 13.82 22.81
CA ASP A 392 22.17 12.90 23.81
C ASP A 392 20.74 12.43 23.44
N ASP A 393 20.11 13.07 22.45
CA ASP A 393 18.88 12.62 21.83
C ASP A 393 19.19 11.67 20.66
N ASP A 394 18.88 10.38 20.84
CA ASP A 394 19.16 9.30 19.88
C ASP A 394 18.56 9.57 18.49
N ASP A 395 17.35 10.14 18.43
CA ASP A 395 16.68 10.39 17.15
C ASP A 395 17.34 11.55 16.40
N VAL A 396 17.82 12.57 17.12
CA VAL A 396 18.61 13.66 16.53
C VAL A 396 19.96 13.15 16.05
N ALA A 397 20.65 12.34 16.86
CA ALA A 397 21.95 11.77 16.53
C ALA A 397 21.86 10.85 15.30
N ALA A 398 20.84 9.99 15.24
CA ALA A 398 20.59 9.10 14.11
C ALA A 398 20.30 9.90 12.82
N ALA A 399 19.39 10.88 12.86
CA ALA A 399 19.08 11.70 11.69
C ALA A 399 20.28 12.52 11.18
N ALA A 400 21.14 12.99 12.09
CA ALA A 400 22.38 13.66 11.75
C ALA A 400 23.41 12.70 11.14
N GLY A 401 23.51 11.47 11.67
CA GLY A 401 24.30 10.38 11.12
C GLY A 401 23.90 10.05 9.68
N ASP A 402 22.61 9.79 9.45
CA ASP A 402 22.07 9.51 8.11
C ASP A 402 22.43 10.62 7.11
N ALA A 403 22.30 11.89 7.52
CA ALA A 403 22.65 13.02 6.68
C ALA A 403 24.15 13.05 6.34
N LEU A 404 25.03 12.82 7.32
CA LEU A 404 26.47 12.80 7.10
C LEU A 404 26.91 11.65 6.21
N ASP A 405 26.35 10.45 6.41
CA ASP A 405 26.68 9.26 5.63
C ASP A 405 26.29 9.48 4.15
N ASN A 406 25.10 10.02 3.89
CA ASN A 406 24.66 10.37 2.54
C ASN A 406 25.52 11.48 1.93
N LEU A 407 25.91 12.49 2.71
CA LEU A 407 26.78 13.57 2.22
C LEU A 407 28.19 13.07 1.90
N ALA A 408 28.69 12.05 2.61
CA ALA A 408 30.01 11.46 2.40
C ALA A 408 30.13 10.67 1.07
N LEU A 409 29.02 10.41 0.38
CA LEU A 409 29.00 9.91 -1.00
C LEU A 409 29.54 10.95 -2.02
N ASN A 410 29.79 12.19 -1.59
CA ASN A 410 30.53 13.18 -2.36
C ASN A 410 31.94 13.35 -1.74
N ASP A 411 32.98 13.24 -2.56
CA ASP A 411 34.38 13.23 -2.10
C ASP A 411 34.79 14.54 -1.40
N GLU A 412 34.34 15.70 -1.89
CA GLU A 412 34.64 17.00 -1.25
C GLU A 412 34.01 17.07 0.14
N ASN A 413 32.73 16.72 0.25
CA ASN A 413 32.02 16.65 1.52
C ASN A 413 32.69 15.67 2.49
N LYS A 414 33.11 14.50 2.02
CA LYS A 414 33.79 13.48 2.83
C LYS A 414 35.05 14.01 3.50
N GLU A 415 35.85 14.79 2.78
CA GLU A 415 37.05 15.42 3.36
C GLU A 415 36.69 16.50 4.39
N VAL A 416 35.63 17.28 4.13
CA VAL A 416 35.13 18.29 5.09
C VAL A 416 34.58 17.63 6.36
N ILE A 417 33.89 16.48 6.25
CA ILE A 417 33.39 15.70 7.39
C ILE A 417 34.57 15.25 8.27
N LYS A 418 35.58 14.59 7.69
CA LYS A 418 36.79 14.15 8.43
C LYS A 418 37.50 15.32 9.12
N ALA A 419 37.55 16.48 8.48
CA ALA A 419 38.18 17.67 9.05
C ALA A 419 37.36 18.26 10.21
N SER A 420 36.03 18.18 10.13
CA SER A 420 35.11 18.70 11.15
C SER A 420 35.08 17.79 12.38
N GLU A 421 35.11 16.47 12.21
CA GLU A 421 35.18 15.49 13.31
C GLU A 421 36.46 15.63 14.13
N LYS A 422 37.59 15.98 13.50
CA LYS A 422 38.86 16.25 14.20
C LYS A 422 38.84 17.52 15.05
N LYS A 423 37.89 18.43 14.81
CA LYS A 423 37.74 19.69 15.55
C LYS A 423 36.70 19.61 16.66
N ALA A 424 35.81 18.60 16.63
CA ALA A 424 34.89 18.35 17.72
C ALA A 424 35.69 17.96 18.98
N PRO A 425 35.35 18.46 20.19
CA PRO A 425 36.07 18.11 21.39
C PRO A 425 36.03 16.60 21.62
N ALA A 426 37.21 15.98 21.66
CA ALA A 426 37.36 14.64 22.20
C ALA A 426 36.84 14.62 23.64
N GLU A 427 36.04 13.61 23.95
CA GLU A 427 35.55 13.13 25.24
C GLU A 427 36.01 13.88 26.50
N GLN A 428 35.01 14.22 27.34
CA GLN A 428 35.23 14.67 28.71
C GLN A 428 36.14 13.67 29.46
N PRO A 429 37.15 14.13 30.22
CA PRO A 429 38.00 13.24 30.99
C PRO A 429 37.18 12.60 32.11
N GLU A 430 37.16 11.27 32.15
CA GLU A 430 36.64 10.51 33.28
C GLU A 430 37.26 11.02 34.58
N ALA A 431 36.39 11.38 35.53
CA ALA A 431 36.81 11.86 36.84
C ALA A 431 37.53 10.73 37.59
N GLU A 432 38.82 10.94 37.85
CA GLU A 432 39.59 10.17 38.83
C GLU A 432 38.92 10.26 40.21
N GLY A 433 38.59 9.10 40.76
CA GLY A 433 38.23 8.88 42.17
C GLY A 433 38.94 7.63 42.70
N PRO A 434 39.27 7.56 43.99
CA PRO A 434 40.63 7.25 44.42
C PRO A 434 40.93 5.76 44.65
N THR A 435 42.22 5.47 44.49
CA THR A 435 42.96 4.26 44.87
C THR A 435 42.57 3.67 46.23
N ALA A 436 42.38 2.34 46.27
CA ALA A 436 42.62 1.53 47.47
C ALA A 436 43.03 0.08 47.09
N ALA A 437 44.31 -0.21 47.36
CA ALA A 437 44.91 -1.47 47.80
C ALA A 437 44.45 -2.82 47.19
N ASP A 438 45.34 -3.42 46.41
CA ASP A 438 45.59 -4.88 46.36
C ASP A 438 46.43 -5.25 47.62
N PRO A 439 46.37 -6.46 48.22
CA PRO A 439 46.91 -7.65 47.54
C PRO A 439 46.23 -9.01 47.85
N ALA A 440 46.34 -9.91 46.87
CA ALA A 440 46.75 -11.31 47.01
C ALA A 440 45.69 -12.44 47.20
N GLN A 441 45.77 -13.35 46.23
CA GLN A 441 45.89 -14.82 46.33
C GLN A 441 44.67 -15.73 46.09
N ALA A 442 45.03 -16.81 45.37
CA ALA A 442 44.44 -18.16 45.37
C ALA A 442 43.29 -18.36 44.35
N VAL A 443 43.25 -19.36 43.45
CA VAL A 443 43.99 -20.62 43.26
C VAL A 443 43.90 -21.02 41.78
N GLN A 444 44.98 -21.59 41.28
CA GLN A 444 45.15 -22.21 39.98
C GLN A 444 44.78 -23.71 40.04
N ALA A 445 44.40 -24.27 38.89
CA ALA A 445 44.48 -25.67 38.48
C ALA A 445 43.20 -26.53 38.51
N CYS A 446 42.74 -26.89 37.31
CA CYS A 446 42.74 -28.28 36.84
C CYS A 446 42.85 -28.30 35.31
N GLU A 447 44.08 -28.49 34.83
CA GLU A 447 44.37 -28.92 33.46
C GLU A 447 44.31 -30.46 33.36
N GLN A 448 44.27 -30.92 32.10
CA GLN A 448 44.64 -32.23 31.52
C GLN A 448 43.43 -32.91 30.84
N LYS A 449 43.42 -33.19 29.54
CA LYS A 449 44.50 -33.71 28.68
C LYS A 449 44.27 -33.39 27.19
N ALA A 450 45.36 -33.02 26.51
CA ALA A 450 45.55 -32.96 25.05
C ALA A 450 45.77 -34.40 24.46
N PRO A 451 46.02 -34.64 23.15
CA PRO A 451 47.16 -34.06 22.39
C PRO A 451 46.97 -33.83 20.88
N GLY A 452 47.98 -33.18 20.26
CA GLY A 452 48.28 -33.22 18.82
C GLY A 452 48.28 -31.83 18.18
N GLU A 453 49.30 -31.01 18.42
CA GLU A 453 50.52 -30.83 17.59
C GLU A 453 50.33 -29.95 16.34
N GLN A 454 51.18 -28.92 16.31
CA GLN A 454 51.42 -27.83 15.36
C GLN A 454 52.10 -28.34 14.04
N PRO A 455 52.65 -27.47 13.16
CA PRO A 455 52.07 -26.34 12.42
C PRO A 455 52.46 -26.37 10.91
N GLU A 456 52.07 -25.30 10.19
CA GLU A 456 52.69 -24.76 8.96
C GLU A 456 52.33 -25.28 7.55
N ALA A 457 52.21 -24.26 6.69
CA ALA A 457 52.60 -24.18 5.28
C ALA A 457 51.61 -24.54 4.14
N LYS A 458 51.53 -23.55 3.23
CA LYS A 458 50.91 -23.47 1.91
C LYS A 458 51.00 -24.74 1.07
N MET A 459 49.90 -25.12 0.41
CA MET A 459 49.95 -25.70 -0.95
C MET A 459 48.62 -25.47 -1.68
N GLN A 460 48.72 -24.88 -2.87
CA GLN A 460 47.71 -24.96 -3.93
C GLN A 460 47.51 -26.42 -4.33
N ALA A 461 46.27 -26.88 -4.49
CA ALA A 461 45.91 -27.91 -5.46
C ALA A 461 44.39 -27.93 -5.68
N GLY A 462 44.01 -28.19 -6.93
CA GLY A 462 42.68 -27.97 -7.49
C GLY A 462 41.53 -28.72 -6.82
N TYR A 463 40.36 -28.09 -6.92
CA TYR A 463 39.06 -28.73 -6.76
C TYR A 463 38.44 -28.98 -8.14
N PRO A 464 37.62 -30.02 -8.26
CA PRO A 464 37.48 -30.82 -9.47
C PRO A 464 36.75 -30.08 -10.58
N THR A 465 37.17 -30.37 -11.81
CA THR A 465 36.41 -30.04 -13.02
C THR A 465 34.96 -30.49 -12.89
N PRO A 466 33.98 -29.61 -13.19
CA PRO A 466 32.57 -29.97 -13.13
C PRO A 466 32.24 -31.00 -14.21
N THR A 467 31.56 -32.08 -13.82
CA THR A 467 30.92 -33.01 -14.75
C THR A 467 29.85 -32.28 -15.59
N PRO A 468 29.68 -32.63 -16.88
CA PRO A 468 28.93 -31.83 -17.84
C PRO A 468 27.41 -32.08 -17.75
N SER A 469 26.72 -31.21 -17.03
CA SER A 469 25.32 -30.79 -17.22
C SER A 469 25.00 -29.92 -16.01
N SER A 470 25.17 -28.61 -16.07
CA SER A 470 24.15 -27.76 -16.66
C SER A 470 24.72 -26.38 -16.94
N VAL A 471 25.06 -26.10 -18.21
CA VAL A 471 25.28 -24.71 -18.62
C VAL A 471 23.96 -23.97 -18.36
N LEU A 472 24.02 -22.86 -17.63
CA LEU A 472 22.87 -21.98 -17.46
C LEU A 472 22.36 -21.58 -18.85
N PRO A 473 21.07 -21.77 -19.16
CA PRO A 473 20.54 -21.43 -20.47
C PRO A 473 20.60 -19.93 -20.71
N ASP A 474 20.55 -19.51 -21.98
CA ASP A 474 20.41 -18.09 -22.32
C ASP A 474 19.02 -17.59 -21.87
N GLY A 475 19.02 -16.47 -21.14
CA GLY A 475 17.84 -15.86 -20.52
C GLY A 475 17.04 -14.94 -21.45
N LYS A 476 17.43 -14.80 -22.72
CA LYS A 476 16.70 -13.94 -23.67
C LYS A 476 15.25 -14.38 -23.83
N GLY A 477 14.31 -13.49 -23.50
CA GLY A 477 12.87 -13.77 -23.51
C GLY A 477 12.35 -14.51 -22.27
N ALA A 478 13.19 -14.71 -21.25
CA ALA A 478 12.75 -15.16 -19.94
C ALA A 478 11.87 -14.09 -19.27
N ARG A 479 10.93 -14.55 -18.44
CA ARG A 479 10.04 -13.68 -17.65
C ARG A 479 10.87 -12.75 -16.75
N LEU A 480 10.47 -11.46 -16.67
CA LEU A 480 11.01 -10.51 -15.69
C LEU A 480 10.84 -11.07 -14.28
N ALA A 481 11.86 -10.95 -13.45
CA ALA A 481 11.75 -11.35 -12.04
C ALA A 481 12.48 -10.40 -11.12
N MET A 482 12.09 -10.39 -9.84
CA MET A 482 12.74 -9.60 -8.79
C MET A 482 13.05 -10.48 -7.60
N PHE A 483 14.24 -10.35 -7.01
CA PHE A 483 14.56 -10.96 -5.73
C PHE A 483 14.02 -10.12 -4.57
N SER A 484 13.17 -10.73 -3.76
CA SER A 484 12.74 -10.25 -2.45
C SER A 484 13.53 -11.01 -1.38
N LEU A 485 14.43 -10.33 -0.69
CA LEU A 485 15.27 -10.89 0.37
C LEU A 485 15.53 -9.88 1.48
N ARG A 486 16.01 -10.36 2.63
CA ARG A 486 16.54 -9.50 3.69
C ARG A 486 17.95 -9.08 3.33
N PHE A 487 18.21 -7.78 3.32
CA PHE A 487 19.53 -7.21 3.11
C PHE A 487 20.16 -6.87 4.47
N ASP A 488 20.85 -7.85 5.06
CA ASP A 488 21.45 -7.81 6.39
C ASP A 488 22.99 -7.95 6.38
N ASN A 489 23.60 -7.85 5.20
CA ASN A 489 25.00 -8.14 4.89
C ASN A 489 25.44 -9.56 5.34
N GLY A 490 24.48 -10.48 5.47
CA GLY A 490 24.69 -11.84 5.92
C GLY A 490 25.11 -12.82 4.82
N PRO A 491 25.41 -14.08 5.19
CA PRO A 491 25.86 -15.11 4.24
C PRO A 491 24.81 -15.48 3.20
N ILE A 492 23.52 -15.37 3.54
CA ILE A 492 22.41 -15.63 2.63
C ILE A 492 22.33 -14.53 1.57
N GLU A 493 22.36 -13.26 1.97
CA GLU A 493 22.38 -12.14 1.03
C GLU A 493 23.57 -12.25 0.07
N ALA A 494 24.78 -12.47 0.60
CA ALA A 494 25.98 -12.62 -0.24
C ALA A 494 25.84 -13.76 -1.26
N LYS A 495 25.23 -14.89 -0.87
CA LYS A 495 24.94 -16.02 -1.77
C LYS A 495 23.97 -15.61 -2.87
N PHE A 496 22.90 -14.89 -2.54
CA PHE A 496 21.88 -14.49 -3.52
C PHE A 496 22.32 -13.35 -4.43
N ARG A 497 23.20 -12.44 -3.98
CA ARG A 497 23.88 -11.47 -4.85
C ARG A 497 24.73 -12.14 -5.91
N ARG A 498 25.48 -13.20 -5.56
CA ARG A 498 26.23 -14.01 -6.54
C ARG A 498 25.32 -14.74 -7.52
N ILE A 499 24.20 -15.30 -7.05
CA ILE A 499 23.19 -15.93 -7.92
C ILE A 499 22.57 -14.90 -8.88
N HIS A 500 22.24 -13.69 -8.40
CA HIS A 500 21.73 -12.60 -9.22
C HIS A 500 22.72 -12.19 -10.31
N GLN A 501 23.98 -11.98 -9.96
CA GLN A 501 25.06 -11.70 -10.93
C GLN A 501 25.23 -12.84 -11.95
N LEU A 502 25.16 -14.10 -11.50
CA LEU A 502 25.26 -15.28 -12.35
C LEU A 502 24.08 -15.39 -13.35
N LEU A 503 22.87 -15.01 -12.95
CA LEU A 503 21.71 -14.96 -13.84
C LEU A 503 21.82 -13.78 -14.83
N LYS A 504 22.25 -12.59 -14.37
CA LYS A 504 22.51 -11.43 -15.23
C LYS A 504 23.56 -11.73 -16.30
N SER A 505 24.63 -12.44 -15.96
CA SER A 505 25.69 -12.82 -16.91
C SER A 505 25.21 -13.78 -18.01
N HIS A 506 24.02 -14.36 -17.87
CA HIS A 506 23.36 -15.22 -18.85
C HIS A 506 22.09 -14.57 -19.44
N ASN A 507 22.01 -13.23 -19.47
CA ASN A 507 20.94 -12.43 -20.08
C ASN A 507 19.54 -12.59 -19.46
N PHE A 508 19.43 -13.00 -18.19
CA PHE A 508 18.13 -12.96 -17.50
C PHE A 508 17.81 -11.54 -17.02
N ASN A 509 16.56 -11.11 -17.23
CA ASN A 509 16.05 -9.86 -16.67
C ASN A 509 15.62 -10.09 -15.21
N VAL A 510 16.59 -10.09 -14.31
CA VAL A 510 16.38 -10.22 -12.85
C VAL A 510 16.73 -8.94 -12.12
N LEU A 511 15.78 -8.39 -11.38
CA LEU A 511 15.92 -7.22 -10.54
C LEU A 511 16.34 -7.68 -9.13
N MET A 512 17.24 -6.94 -8.52
CA MET A 512 17.60 -7.07 -7.12
C MET A 512 17.99 -5.67 -6.70
N VAL A 513 17.46 -5.22 -5.56
CA VAL A 513 17.83 -3.92 -5.01
C VAL A 513 19.31 -4.00 -4.64
N ASP A 514 20.14 -3.24 -5.34
CA ASP A 514 21.58 -3.16 -5.12
C ASP A 514 21.89 -1.75 -4.62
N ALA A 515 21.78 -1.58 -3.31
CA ALA A 515 21.99 -0.33 -2.60
C ALA A 515 23.01 -0.56 -1.49
N ASP A 516 24.07 0.24 -1.48
CA ASP A 516 24.92 0.41 -0.30
C ASP A 516 24.12 1.15 0.79
N ALA A 517 24.57 1.08 2.05
CA ALA A 517 23.91 1.75 3.16
C ALA A 517 23.76 3.26 2.88
N GLY A 518 22.52 3.75 2.79
CA GLY A 518 22.19 5.17 2.53
C GLY A 518 21.43 5.44 1.22
N ASP A 519 21.29 4.46 0.33
CA ASP A 519 20.51 4.64 -0.92
C ASP A 519 19.01 4.36 -0.74
N ASN A 520 18.21 4.91 -1.68
CA ASN A 520 16.75 4.89 -1.78
C ASN A 520 16.15 3.47 -1.92
N PHE A 521 16.37 2.61 -0.92
CA PHE A 521 15.92 1.22 -0.82
C PHE A 521 14.44 1.08 -1.16
N GLY A 522 13.63 2.08 -0.81
CA GLY A 522 12.20 2.03 -0.96
C GLY A 522 11.62 2.32 -2.32
N THR A 523 12.03 3.41 -2.95
CA THR A 523 11.53 3.81 -4.27
C THR A 523 11.91 2.77 -5.32
N MET A 524 13.16 2.27 -5.30
CA MET A 524 13.58 1.21 -6.21
C MET A 524 12.81 -0.10 -6.01
N THR A 525 12.51 -0.47 -4.76
CA THR A 525 11.69 -1.66 -4.48
C THR A 525 10.30 -1.52 -5.09
N MET A 526 9.68 -0.35 -4.98
CA MET A 526 8.35 -0.10 -5.55
C MET A 526 8.39 -0.01 -7.08
N ASP A 527 9.37 0.67 -7.68
CA ASP A 527 9.55 0.71 -9.13
C ASP A 527 9.70 -0.71 -9.71
N TYR A 528 10.46 -1.58 -9.05
CA TYR A 528 10.63 -2.97 -9.48
C TYR A 528 9.34 -3.79 -9.31
N LEU A 529 8.57 -3.56 -8.25
CA LEU A 529 7.27 -4.19 -8.04
C LEU A 529 6.23 -3.73 -9.07
N ASP A 530 6.21 -2.45 -9.42
CA ASP A 530 5.37 -1.91 -10.49
C ASP A 530 5.79 -2.52 -11.85
N GLU A 531 7.09 -2.59 -12.13
CA GLU A 531 7.62 -3.21 -13.35
C GLU A 531 7.23 -4.70 -13.44
N LEU A 532 7.25 -5.42 -12.31
CA LEU A 532 6.73 -6.79 -12.22
C LEU A 532 5.23 -6.85 -12.53
N VAL A 533 4.39 -5.95 -12.01
CA VAL A 533 2.94 -5.96 -12.30
C VAL A 533 2.68 -5.71 -13.78
N GLU A 534 3.31 -4.67 -14.34
CA GLU A 534 3.16 -4.29 -15.75
C GLU A 534 3.58 -5.41 -16.71
N ASN A 535 4.68 -6.09 -16.41
CA ASN A 535 5.25 -7.13 -17.27
C ASN A 535 4.79 -8.55 -16.91
N LYS A 536 3.81 -8.68 -16.00
CA LYS A 536 3.43 -9.97 -15.40
C LYS A 536 4.65 -10.76 -14.96
N GLY A 537 5.60 -10.11 -14.31
CA GLY A 537 6.85 -10.65 -13.79
C GLY A 537 6.65 -11.58 -12.58
N LEU A 538 7.73 -12.18 -12.10
CA LEU A 538 7.76 -13.16 -11.01
C LEU A 538 8.56 -12.62 -9.82
N MET A 539 7.94 -12.53 -8.64
CA MET A 539 8.67 -12.22 -7.42
C MET A 539 9.33 -13.49 -6.87
N ILE A 540 10.63 -13.45 -6.58
CA ILE A 540 11.40 -14.55 -6.02
C ILE A 540 11.60 -14.29 -4.52
N ALA A 541 10.84 -14.99 -3.68
CA ALA A 541 10.84 -14.82 -2.22
C ALA A 541 11.93 -15.69 -1.56
N VAL A 542 13.03 -15.08 -1.11
CA VAL A 542 14.12 -15.77 -0.41
C VAL A 542 13.76 -15.95 1.08
N CYS A 543 13.15 -17.11 1.37
CA CYS A 543 12.50 -17.39 2.65
C CYS A 543 13.51 -17.77 3.74
N THR A 544 14.08 -16.77 4.40
CA THR A 544 14.85 -16.92 5.65
C THR A 544 13.91 -17.11 6.86
N LYS A 545 14.46 -17.42 8.03
CA LYS A 545 13.67 -17.62 9.28
C LYS A 545 12.75 -16.43 9.60
N HIS A 546 13.21 -15.21 9.35
CA HIS A 546 12.54 -13.95 9.66
C HIS A 546 11.97 -13.25 8.41
N TYR A 547 11.86 -13.96 7.29
CA TYR A 547 11.30 -13.39 6.07
C TYR A 547 9.81 -13.01 6.27
N GLY A 548 9.42 -11.83 5.76
CA GLY A 548 8.09 -11.27 5.99
C GLY A 548 7.88 -10.65 7.37
N GLU A 549 8.93 -10.43 8.15
CA GLU A 549 8.85 -9.69 9.42
C GLU A 549 8.38 -8.26 9.19
N LYS A 550 7.33 -7.85 9.92
CA LYS A 550 6.81 -6.49 9.89
C LYS A 550 7.72 -5.59 10.74
N THR A 551 8.29 -4.57 10.11
CA THR A 551 9.18 -3.59 10.75
C THR A 551 8.63 -2.18 10.57
N ALA A 552 9.30 -1.16 11.12
CA ALA A 552 8.98 0.25 10.84
C ALA A 552 9.21 0.64 9.37
N SER A 553 9.99 -0.15 8.61
CA SER A 553 10.32 0.19 7.23
C SER A 553 9.13 -0.13 6.31
N PRO A 554 8.61 0.87 5.56
CA PRO A 554 7.56 0.66 4.57
C PRO A 554 8.04 -0.18 3.37
N TYR A 555 9.32 -0.53 3.31
CA TYR A 555 9.95 -1.24 2.21
C TYR A 555 10.48 -2.63 2.61
N SER A 556 10.03 -3.16 3.74
CA SER A 556 10.39 -4.50 4.19
C SER A 556 9.78 -5.61 3.33
N SER A 557 10.35 -6.82 3.39
CA SER A 557 9.76 -8.03 2.77
C SER A 557 8.30 -8.32 3.17
N PHE A 558 7.83 -7.79 4.32
CA PHE A 558 6.41 -7.81 4.68
C PHE A 558 5.57 -6.97 3.70
N ASN A 559 6.02 -5.76 3.38
CA ASN A 559 5.33 -4.88 2.46
C ASN A 559 5.42 -5.37 1.01
N GLU A 560 6.55 -5.96 0.61
CA GLU A 560 6.68 -6.64 -0.69
C GLU A 560 5.69 -7.81 -0.83
N LEU A 561 5.52 -8.63 0.22
CA LEU A 561 4.51 -9.70 0.25
C LEU A 561 3.08 -9.15 0.21
N ARG A 562 2.83 -8.03 0.89
CA ARG A 562 1.51 -7.38 0.91
C ARG A 562 1.19 -6.86 -0.49
N TYR A 563 2.13 -6.16 -1.11
CA TYR A 563 2.04 -5.71 -2.48
C TYR A 563 1.79 -6.90 -3.43
N ALA A 564 2.56 -7.98 -3.32
CA ALA A 564 2.36 -9.17 -4.14
C ALA A 564 0.97 -9.80 -3.95
N GLN A 565 0.41 -9.75 -2.74
CA GLN A 565 -0.96 -10.20 -2.47
C GLN A 565 -2.00 -9.28 -3.13
N ASP A 566 -1.87 -7.97 -2.93
CA ASP A 566 -2.84 -6.97 -3.38
C ASP A 566 -2.94 -6.93 -4.91
N TYR A 567 -1.81 -7.11 -5.60
CA TYR A 567 -1.71 -7.13 -7.06
C TYR A 567 -1.69 -8.54 -7.67
N GLN A 568 -1.85 -9.59 -6.85
CA GLN A 568 -1.83 -11.00 -7.28
C GLN A 568 -0.57 -11.37 -8.11
N LEU A 569 0.59 -10.85 -7.72
CA LEU A 569 1.87 -11.19 -8.34
C LEU A 569 2.18 -12.67 -8.10
N ASP A 570 2.73 -13.34 -9.13
CA ASP A 570 3.24 -14.69 -8.94
C ASP A 570 4.48 -14.65 -8.04
N VAL A 571 4.48 -15.49 -7.00
CA VAL A 571 5.58 -15.61 -6.06
C VAL A 571 6.21 -17.00 -6.18
N LEU A 572 7.53 -17.04 -6.40
CA LEU A 572 8.35 -18.24 -6.33
C LEU A 572 9.06 -18.29 -4.97
N PRO A 573 8.66 -19.18 -4.04
CA PRO A 573 9.31 -19.27 -2.74
C PRO A 573 10.59 -20.13 -2.83
N LEU A 574 11.69 -19.60 -2.30
CA LEU A 574 12.95 -20.33 -2.12
C LEU A 574 13.18 -20.56 -0.63
N LYS A 575 13.07 -21.82 -0.18
CA LYS A 575 13.36 -22.19 1.20
C LYS A 575 14.88 -22.24 1.40
N VAL A 576 15.39 -21.35 2.23
CA VAL A 576 16.83 -21.23 2.53
C VAL A 576 17.15 -21.42 4.02
N ALA A 577 16.12 -21.71 4.82
CA ALA A 577 16.22 -21.99 6.25
C ALA A 577 15.33 -23.19 6.61
N ASP A 578 15.58 -23.79 7.78
CA ASP A 578 14.93 -25.03 8.21
C ASP A 578 13.42 -24.87 8.48
N ILE A 579 12.97 -23.65 8.75
CA ILE A 579 11.58 -23.32 9.07
C ILE A 579 10.88 -22.83 7.79
N TYR A 580 9.87 -23.57 7.33
CA TYR A 580 9.02 -23.19 6.20
C TYR A 580 7.53 -23.54 6.45
N PRO A 581 6.57 -22.65 6.13
CA PRO A 581 6.78 -21.26 5.73
C PRO A 581 7.49 -20.45 6.85
N PRO A 582 8.15 -19.33 6.53
CA PRO A 582 8.80 -18.48 7.52
C PRO A 582 7.90 -18.13 8.70
N GLN A 583 8.48 -18.06 9.89
CA GLN A 583 7.77 -17.72 11.12
C GLN A 583 8.39 -16.47 11.75
N PRO A 584 8.15 -15.28 11.18
CA PRO A 584 8.65 -14.04 11.76
C PRO A 584 8.10 -13.84 13.19
N PRO A 585 8.83 -13.11 14.05
CA PRO A 585 8.39 -12.77 15.39
C PRO A 585 7.10 -11.94 15.32
N SER A 586 6.19 -12.19 16.28
CA SER A 586 4.92 -11.47 16.42
C SER A 586 4.31 -11.73 17.80
N GLY A 587 3.31 -10.94 18.18
CA GLY A 587 2.60 -11.05 19.46
C GLY A 587 2.63 -9.74 20.27
N PRO A 588 1.97 -9.71 21.45
CA PRO A 588 1.70 -8.48 22.21
C PRO A 588 2.94 -7.62 22.49
N ASP A 589 4.10 -8.26 22.66
CA ASP A 589 5.37 -7.61 22.96
C ASP A 589 6.16 -7.20 21.69
N HIS A 590 5.65 -7.49 20.49
CA HIS A 590 6.30 -7.14 19.24
C HIS A 590 5.93 -5.71 18.81
N LYS A 591 6.94 -4.83 18.67
CA LYS A 591 6.78 -3.39 18.41
C LYS A 591 5.89 -3.05 17.21
N TYR A 592 5.87 -3.88 16.16
CA TYR A 592 5.16 -3.60 14.91
C TYR A 592 4.10 -4.64 14.52
N ASP A 593 4.05 -5.80 15.19
CA ASP A 593 3.16 -6.92 14.82
C ASP A 593 2.49 -7.56 16.04
N GLN A 594 1.76 -6.73 16.78
CA GLN A 594 1.04 -7.16 17.98
C GLN A 594 -0.07 -8.17 17.69
N LYS A 595 -0.63 -8.12 16.48
CA LYS A 595 -1.80 -8.91 16.04
C LYS A 595 -1.44 -10.12 15.16
N GLY A 596 -0.15 -10.35 14.88
CA GLY A 596 0.33 -11.49 14.10
C GLY A 596 -0.04 -11.44 12.62
N GLU A 597 -0.09 -10.25 12.03
CA GLU A 597 -0.41 -9.98 10.62
C GLU A 597 0.62 -10.59 9.67
N ALA A 598 1.91 -10.53 10.01
CA ALA A 598 2.98 -11.07 9.17
C ALA A 598 2.77 -12.57 8.88
N ARG A 599 2.42 -13.32 9.93
CA ARG A 599 2.15 -14.76 9.81
C ARG A 599 0.87 -15.07 9.03
N LYS A 600 -0.15 -14.20 9.09
CA LYS A 600 -1.38 -14.35 8.31
C LYS A 600 -1.10 -14.13 6.83
N LEU A 601 -0.40 -13.05 6.50
CA LEU A 601 0.02 -12.71 5.14
C LEU A 601 0.86 -13.82 4.51
N LEU A 602 1.87 -14.33 5.23
CA LEU A 602 2.69 -15.44 4.75
C LEU A 602 1.87 -16.70 4.45
N ARG A 603 0.83 -17.02 5.24
CA ARG A 603 -0.05 -18.18 4.93
C ARG A 603 -0.92 -17.94 3.70
N MET A 604 -1.25 -16.69 3.39
CA MET A 604 -2.05 -16.32 2.23
C MET A 604 -1.24 -16.35 0.94
N VAL A 605 -0.03 -15.81 0.97
CA VAL A 605 0.89 -15.69 -0.17
C VAL A 605 1.72 -16.96 -0.39
N LEU A 606 2.25 -17.56 0.67
CA LEU A 606 3.03 -18.80 0.65
C LEU A 606 2.19 -19.98 1.14
N ARG A 607 1.07 -20.24 0.46
CA ARG A 607 0.14 -21.32 0.84
C ARG A 607 0.87 -22.68 0.92
N PRO A 608 0.45 -23.60 1.81
CA PRO A 608 1.07 -24.93 1.92
C PRO A 608 1.11 -25.74 0.61
N ASN A 609 0.24 -25.42 -0.35
CA ASN A 609 0.14 -26.10 -1.65
C ASN A 609 0.91 -25.42 -2.78
N ILE A 610 1.63 -24.31 -2.52
CA ILE A 610 2.54 -23.72 -3.50
C ILE A 610 3.84 -24.53 -3.51
N SER A 611 4.32 -24.89 -4.71
CA SER A 611 5.61 -25.52 -4.87
C SER A 611 6.74 -24.53 -4.57
N PHE A 612 7.47 -24.76 -3.49
CA PHE A 612 8.70 -24.04 -3.15
C PHE A 612 9.93 -24.80 -3.65
N PHE A 613 11.03 -24.10 -3.86
CA PHE A 613 12.32 -24.74 -4.11
C PHE A 613 13.08 -24.85 -2.79
N ASP A 614 13.39 -26.08 -2.37
CA ASP A 614 14.32 -26.30 -1.27
C ASP A 614 15.75 -26.02 -1.74
N CYS A 615 16.35 -24.96 -1.18
CA CYS A 615 17.67 -24.46 -1.53
C CYS A 615 18.69 -24.61 -0.39
N CYS A 616 18.31 -25.25 0.73
CA CYS A 616 19.16 -25.37 1.93
C CYS A 616 20.49 -26.08 1.64
N SER A 617 20.48 -27.11 0.80
CA SER A 617 21.66 -27.91 0.46
C SER A 617 22.21 -27.67 -0.96
N LEU A 618 21.65 -26.71 -1.70
CA LEU A 618 22.00 -26.49 -3.11
C LEU A 618 23.14 -25.47 -3.27
N SER A 619 24.00 -25.72 -4.24
CA SER A 619 25.01 -24.77 -4.72
C SER A 619 24.37 -23.56 -5.44
N GLU A 620 25.13 -22.48 -5.61
CA GLU A 620 24.69 -21.28 -6.32
C GLU A 620 24.29 -21.58 -7.77
N GLN A 621 25.05 -22.43 -8.47
CA GLN A 621 24.74 -22.89 -9.82
C GLN A 621 23.42 -23.68 -9.89
N GLU A 622 23.16 -24.58 -8.94
CA GLU A 622 21.93 -25.38 -8.93
C GLU A 622 20.69 -24.52 -8.65
N ILE A 623 20.81 -23.54 -7.75
CA ILE A 623 19.74 -22.57 -7.46
C ILE A 623 19.49 -21.70 -8.68
N ALA A 624 20.54 -21.15 -9.30
CA ALA A 624 20.43 -20.35 -10.51
C ALA A 624 19.77 -21.14 -11.65
N LEU A 625 20.11 -22.41 -11.84
CA LEU A 625 19.51 -23.27 -12.87
C LEU A 625 18.00 -23.49 -12.62
N LYS A 626 17.60 -23.73 -11.37
CA LYS A 626 16.18 -23.89 -11.00
C LYS A 626 15.39 -22.61 -11.28
N ILE A 627 15.94 -21.44 -10.92
CA ILE A 627 15.34 -20.14 -11.21
C ILE A 627 15.24 -19.94 -12.73
N ALA A 628 16.34 -20.13 -13.46
CA ALA A 628 16.41 -19.98 -14.91
C ALA A 628 15.34 -20.82 -15.65
N ASN A 629 15.18 -22.09 -15.27
CA ASN A 629 14.17 -22.97 -15.86
C ASN A 629 12.74 -22.49 -15.56
N LYS A 630 12.49 -21.97 -14.36
CA LYS A 630 11.19 -21.38 -13.99
C LYS A 630 10.88 -20.13 -14.82
N LEU A 631 11.86 -19.24 -15.01
CA LEU A 631 11.70 -18.01 -15.78
C LEU A 631 11.54 -18.24 -17.29
N LEU A 632 12.11 -19.32 -17.82
CA LEU A 632 11.95 -19.74 -19.22
C LEU A 632 10.65 -20.53 -19.48
N GLY A 633 9.80 -20.74 -18.46
CA GLY A 633 8.59 -21.56 -18.59
C GLY A 633 8.88 -23.06 -18.79
N ARG A 634 10.12 -23.51 -18.56
CA ARG A 634 10.57 -24.92 -18.67
C ARG A 634 10.36 -25.65 -17.35
N GLY A 635 9.15 -25.56 -16.79
CA GLY A 635 8.75 -26.36 -15.64
C GLY A 635 8.17 -27.70 -16.08
N HIS A 636 8.96 -28.76 -16.00
CA HIS A 636 8.48 -30.12 -16.13
C HIS A 636 7.37 -30.39 -15.11
N GLY A 637 6.28 -31.01 -15.57
CA GLY A 637 5.41 -31.76 -14.69
C GLY A 637 6.21 -32.87 -14.02
N VAL A 638 6.42 -32.74 -12.72
CA VAL A 638 6.72 -33.88 -11.84
C VAL A 638 5.87 -33.71 -10.59
N SER A 639 4.75 -34.41 -10.60
CA SER A 639 4.07 -34.87 -9.39
C SER A 639 5.08 -35.64 -8.54
N GLY A 640 5.39 -35.12 -7.35
CA GLY A 640 6.14 -35.82 -6.33
C GLY A 640 5.37 -35.77 -5.02
N HIS A 641 4.58 -36.80 -4.76
CA HIS A 641 4.16 -37.14 -3.40
C HIS A 641 5.41 -37.44 -2.55
N GLY A 642 5.37 -36.99 -1.30
CA GLY A 642 6.36 -37.26 -0.27
C GLY A 642 6.01 -36.47 0.98
#